data_AF-A0A483MGZ2-F1
#
_entry.id   AF-A0A483MGZ2-F1
#
_cell.length_a   1.000
_cell.length_b   1.000
_cell.length_c   1.000
_cell.angle_alpha   90.00
_cell.angle_beta   90.00
_cell.angle_gamma   90.00
#
_symmetry.space_group_name_H-M   'P 1'
#
loop_
_entity.id
_entity.type
_entity.pdbx_description
1 polymer ?
#
loop_
_entity_poly.entity_id
_entity_poly.type
_entity_poly.pdbx_seq_one_letter_code
_entity_poly.pdbx_strand_id
1 'polypeptide(L)'
;MLSINYQTENIIVDHLPIMVCWSTNYPQKSFSIKVYKGAELVSLIAREGNNTIVTLDAISLQSFTSYTIEVLTHGDNGENNVFRNSFTTSNLGHFSGRWVSGGHHFTNDIHYYRGKRNVVMRKTIYLDEDLLDAYISIVGLGFYKLYINGKEVTRGELNTDWTNYAKIIYYDTYNIKPFINQPKNEVIVELADGWFNPAPLKLFGKYNLRETLTIGEPQVIADIYMRFADREMIIGSDADWQYCEGAYTFNNIYLGERLDMKLFRGDNTTDLLMPDWKNVVLSNGPEGRLVSSFIPKINHTLSLGAEHIHVVDEETFIIDFGAIVTGFIDLSITASENQRVELLYSEDVDENYELNTDSTLAGFVGKQVTEGVIIDGGIGAPARAEQKDAFECRSGKNHFINAFTCHSFRYVQLSGINIEQLNNVQALSVHTVLRENGGFYCSDPYINKLFEVAKRTKLNNIHSVFGDCARERFAYGGDIVALARSQVYQFDSAAIYKKTIFDFINDIRPCGGVTETAPFMGIKTNGVGGETGPLGWQLVLPYLIAIHYRHYGNVNLLAESLPFLEKQILSLEMRDFDDLVTCCLGDWGSRVHDMRNYKNGSPALHFTSACFYYYHLLIIAKICDDLGFKEKWLKYIGKANKIREKILSLYKNTDGSFADRSQTSFVFAIYFDLCDDIESSLNALIDLIKKEQNVITCGIFGQSFAYEIFHRYGHNELILEWLRVEAGFKKMLKNDASTLKEFFGDNLNGSNNHAMFSSYSSWLFQALGGITVAEEAVGADVILISPSFTDTINFVDCWHQTIRGRIECRWRRYKKGIELVIKVPFNLKKCTLKLPKVYQLNKQLPAPIDCDTYHHFYDITDAGEIKVLL
;
A
#
# COMPACT_ATOMS: atom_id res chain seq x y z
N MET A 1 1.47 22.07 12.44
CA MET A 1 2.34 21.52 11.36
C MET A 1 1.73 21.95 10.03
N LEU A 2 2.52 22.21 8.99
CA LEU A 2 2.03 22.58 7.65
C LEU A 2 2.48 21.54 6.63
N SER A 3 1.54 20.96 5.89
CA SER A 3 1.81 20.02 4.81
C SER A 3 1.32 20.57 3.47
N ILE A 4 2.00 20.15 2.40
CA ILE A 4 1.73 20.50 1.02
C ILE A 4 1.52 19.18 0.28
N ASN A 5 0.34 18.98 -0.31
CA ASN A 5 -0.10 17.71 -0.90
C ASN A 5 0.13 16.52 0.06
N TYR A 6 -0.20 16.72 1.35
CA TYR A 6 -0.01 15.77 2.46
C TYR A 6 1.44 15.48 2.87
N GLN A 7 2.43 16.05 2.17
CA GLN A 7 3.85 15.86 2.48
C GLN A 7 4.36 16.98 3.39
N THR A 8 5.36 16.68 4.23
CA THR A 8 5.96 17.65 5.15
C THR A 8 7.42 17.97 4.84
N GLU A 9 8.09 17.14 4.05
CA GLU A 9 9.52 17.24 3.74
C GLU A 9 9.82 16.72 2.32
N ASN A 10 10.94 17.18 1.73
CA ASN A 10 11.39 16.80 0.38
C ASN A 10 10.28 16.90 -0.70
N ILE A 11 9.47 17.97 -0.63
CA ILE A 11 8.23 18.09 -1.39
C ILE A 11 8.51 18.49 -2.84
N ILE A 12 8.09 17.64 -3.77
CA ILE A 12 8.08 17.93 -5.21
C ILE A 12 6.64 18.10 -5.70
N VAL A 13 6.36 19.20 -6.39
CA VAL A 13 5.01 19.49 -6.91
C VAL A 13 5.10 20.02 -8.33
N ASP A 14 4.57 19.26 -9.28
CA ASP A 14 4.59 19.60 -10.71
C ASP A 14 3.20 19.79 -11.33
N HIS A 15 2.18 19.74 -10.49
CA HIS A 15 0.82 19.92 -10.95
C HIS A 15 0.04 20.79 -9.98
N LEU A 16 -0.95 21.44 -10.56
CA LEU A 16 -2.01 22.11 -9.83
C LEU A 16 -3.24 21.19 -9.83
N PRO A 17 -4.12 21.34 -8.82
CA PRO A 17 -3.97 22.27 -7.72
C PRO A 17 -3.07 21.74 -6.57
N ILE A 18 -2.49 22.67 -5.81
CA ILE A 18 -1.73 22.37 -4.59
C ILE A 18 -2.66 22.42 -3.40
N MET A 19 -2.67 21.37 -2.59
CA MET A 19 -3.45 21.35 -1.37
C MET A 19 -2.56 21.64 -0.16
N VAL A 20 -2.96 22.62 0.64
CA VAL A 20 -2.25 23.11 1.82
C VAL A 20 -3.06 22.78 3.06
N CYS A 21 -2.48 22.02 3.98
CA CYS A 21 -3.14 21.59 5.21
C CYS A 21 -2.33 22.01 6.44
N TRP A 22 -3.01 22.47 7.48
CA TRP A 22 -2.34 22.81 8.74
C TRP A 22 -3.19 22.47 9.97
N SER A 23 -2.60 22.60 11.15
CA SER A 23 -3.29 22.44 12.43
C SER A 23 -2.79 23.45 13.44
N THR A 24 -3.73 24.03 14.21
CA THR A 24 -3.47 24.99 15.28
C THR A 24 -3.76 24.35 16.65
N ASN A 25 -3.19 24.92 17.70
CA ASN A 25 -3.45 24.58 19.10
C ASN A 25 -4.46 25.53 19.76
N TYR A 26 -5.28 26.20 18.96
CA TYR A 26 -6.34 27.12 19.37
C TYR A 26 -7.45 27.18 18.29
N PRO A 27 -8.68 27.60 18.62
CA PRO A 27 -9.74 27.84 17.64
C PRO A 27 -9.38 28.98 16.69
N GLN A 28 -9.25 28.68 15.40
CA GLN A 28 -8.91 29.63 14.34
C GLN A 28 -10.15 30.39 13.87
N LYS A 29 -10.00 31.70 13.61
CA LYS A 29 -11.03 32.58 13.06
C LYS A 29 -10.71 33.17 11.71
N SER A 30 -9.44 33.27 11.37
CA SER A 30 -9.03 33.70 10.06
C SER A 30 -7.62 33.19 9.77
N PHE A 31 -7.28 33.20 8.49
CA PHE A 31 -5.95 32.86 8.04
C PHE A 31 -5.59 33.61 6.76
N SER A 32 -4.30 33.71 6.50
CA SER A 32 -3.77 34.10 5.20
C SER A 32 -2.70 33.11 4.73
N ILE A 33 -2.70 32.82 3.44
CA ILE A 33 -1.71 31.98 2.77
C ILE A 33 -0.96 32.87 1.79
N LYS A 34 0.36 32.92 1.94
CA LYS A 34 1.26 33.62 1.03
C LYS A 34 2.16 32.60 0.35
N VAL A 35 2.30 32.70 -0.96
CA VAL A 35 3.22 31.88 -1.73
C VAL A 35 4.31 32.79 -2.29
N TYR A 36 5.56 32.46 -1.98
CA TYR A 36 6.73 33.19 -2.42
C TYR A 36 7.53 32.36 -3.42
N LYS A 37 8.02 33.00 -4.47
CA LYS A 37 9.08 32.52 -5.35
C LYS A 37 10.36 33.29 -5.01
N GLY A 38 11.26 32.67 -4.25
CA GLY A 38 12.37 33.41 -3.63
C GLY A 38 11.84 34.52 -2.70
N ALA A 39 12.15 35.78 -2.99
CA ALA A 39 11.63 36.94 -2.25
C ALA A 39 10.34 37.54 -2.85
N GLU A 40 9.92 37.10 -4.04
CA GLU A 40 8.75 37.61 -4.76
C GLU A 40 7.47 36.96 -4.24
N LEU A 41 6.47 37.76 -3.84
CA LEU A 41 5.13 37.26 -3.49
C LEU A 41 4.32 37.01 -4.77
N VAL A 42 4.02 35.75 -5.07
CA VAL A 42 3.32 35.35 -6.32
C VAL A 42 1.85 34.98 -6.10
N SER A 43 1.44 34.71 -4.86
CA SER A 43 0.03 34.46 -4.53
C SER A 43 -0.26 34.86 -3.08
N LEU A 44 -1.44 35.43 -2.84
CA LEU A 44 -1.96 35.77 -1.51
C LEU A 44 -3.45 35.45 -1.46
N ILE A 45 -3.83 34.67 -0.44
CA ILE A 45 -5.23 34.43 -0.09
C ILE A 45 -5.40 34.82 1.38
N ALA A 46 -6.48 35.53 1.70
CA ALA A 46 -6.90 35.77 3.08
C ALA A 46 -8.38 35.44 3.20
N ARG A 47 -8.76 34.69 4.25
CA ARG A 47 -10.14 34.27 4.48
C ARG A 47 -10.47 34.32 5.97
N GLU A 48 -11.71 34.68 6.28
CA GLU A 48 -12.30 34.41 7.58
C GLU A 48 -12.79 32.95 7.64
N GLY A 49 -12.79 32.38 8.83
CA GLY A 49 -13.19 31.01 9.12
C GLY A 49 -12.10 30.13 9.72
N ASN A 50 -12.50 28.92 10.07
CA ASN A 50 -11.71 27.89 10.72
C ASN A 50 -11.20 26.81 9.74
N ASN A 51 -11.30 27.04 8.42
CA ASN A 51 -10.79 26.10 7.43
C ASN A 51 -9.29 25.89 7.61
N THR A 52 -8.88 24.62 7.64
CA THR A 52 -7.47 24.21 7.78
C THR A 52 -6.95 23.40 6.59
N ILE A 53 -7.75 23.33 5.52
CA ILE A 53 -7.40 22.71 4.24
C ILE A 53 -7.80 23.71 3.15
N VAL A 54 -6.84 24.08 2.31
CA VAL A 54 -7.07 25.00 1.20
C VAL A 54 -6.35 24.52 -0.05
N THR A 55 -7.07 24.57 -1.15
CA THR A 55 -6.56 24.29 -2.49
C THR A 55 -6.09 25.60 -3.15
N LEU A 56 -4.90 25.58 -3.74
CA LEU A 56 -4.29 26.65 -4.51
C LEU A 56 -4.16 26.23 -5.97
N ASP A 57 -4.77 26.99 -6.87
CA ASP A 57 -4.79 26.74 -8.33
C ASP A 57 -4.31 27.95 -9.13
N ALA A 58 -4.39 29.15 -8.57
CA ALA A 58 -3.94 30.40 -9.20
C ALA A 58 -2.43 30.68 -8.95
N ILE A 59 -1.56 29.74 -9.34
CA ILE A 59 -0.09 29.89 -9.29
C ILE A 59 0.49 29.43 -10.63
N SER A 60 1.43 30.18 -11.20
CA SER A 60 2.18 29.72 -12.37
C SER A 60 3.46 29.01 -11.92
N LEU A 61 3.48 27.69 -12.04
CA LEU A 61 4.65 26.86 -11.74
C LEU A 61 5.69 27.01 -12.85
N GLN A 62 6.94 27.20 -12.45
CA GLN A 62 8.12 27.20 -13.33
C GLN A 62 9.00 26.02 -12.98
N SER A 63 9.66 25.40 -13.95
CA SER A 63 10.53 24.24 -13.70
C SER A 63 11.70 24.59 -12.77
N PHE A 64 12.18 23.61 -12.00
CA PHE A 64 13.35 23.72 -11.11
C PHE A 64 13.31 24.94 -10.17
N THR A 65 12.12 25.30 -9.70
CA THR A 65 11.88 26.51 -8.91
C THR A 65 11.38 26.14 -7.53
N SER A 66 12.01 26.70 -6.50
CA SER A 66 11.55 26.57 -5.12
C SER A 66 10.51 27.64 -4.77
N TYR A 67 9.43 27.20 -4.13
CA TYR A 67 8.36 28.04 -3.62
C TYR A 67 8.21 27.83 -2.11
N THR A 68 8.00 28.93 -1.38
CA THR A 68 7.70 28.89 0.06
C THR A 68 6.26 29.28 0.30
N ILE A 69 5.52 28.41 1.01
CA ILE A 69 4.17 28.69 1.48
C ILE A 69 4.25 29.11 2.95
N GLU A 70 3.73 30.29 3.24
CA GLU A 70 3.53 30.81 4.59
C GLU A 70 2.04 30.85 4.91
N VAL A 71 1.63 30.21 6.01
CA VAL A 71 0.26 30.28 6.53
C VAL A 71 0.29 31.03 7.86
N LEU A 72 -0.36 32.19 7.90
CA LEU A 72 -0.58 32.97 9.12
C LEU A 72 -2.01 32.74 9.61
N THR A 73 -2.18 32.33 10.86
CA THR A 73 -3.47 32.01 11.48
C THR A 73 -3.76 32.93 12.66
N HIS A 74 -5.02 33.28 12.90
CA HIS A 74 -5.46 34.15 14.00
C HIS A 74 -6.63 33.53 14.80
N GLY A 75 -6.59 33.66 16.13
CA GLY A 75 -7.65 33.27 17.08
C GLY A 75 -8.38 34.48 17.68
N ASP A 76 -9.37 34.23 18.54
CA ASP A 76 -10.22 35.27 19.16
C ASP A 76 -9.51 36.05 20.27
N ASN A 77 -8.54 35.46 20.96
CA ASN A 77 -7.89 36.05 22.15
C ASN A 77 -6.49 36.60 21.81
N GLY A 78 -6.28 36.96 20.54
CA GLY A 78 -5.00 37.45 20.04
C GLY A 78 -3.99 36.34 19.74
N GLU A 79 -4.39 35.06 19.78
CA GLU A 79 -3.52 33.96 19.36
C GLU A 79 -3.15 34.12 17.88
N ASN A 80 -1.87 33.96 17.57
CA ASN A 80 -1.38 33.95 16.21
C ASN A 80 -0.30 32.88 16.03
N ASN A 81 -0.22 32.33 14.82
CA ASN A 81 0.84 31.39 14.46
C ASN A 81 1.23 31.57 12.99
N VAL A 82 2.51 31.35 12.70
CA VAL A 82 3.05 31.41 11.34
C VAL A 82 3.67 30.06 11.04
N PHE A 83 3.08 29.34 10.10
CA PHE A 83 3.64 28.11 9.55
C PHE A 83 4.36 28.41 8.24
N ARG A 84 5.49 27.74 8.01
CA ARG A 84 6.21 27.81 6.73
C ARG A 84 6.60 26.41 6.28
N ASN A 85 6.41 26.13 5.01
CA ASN A 85 6.92 24.94 4.34
C ASN A 85 7.25 25.31 2.88
N SER A 86 8.10 24.54 2.23
CA SER A 86 8.52 24.81 0.86
C SER A 86 8.40 23.56 0.00
N PHE A 87 8.18 23.77 -1.28
CA PHE A 87 8.24 22.73 -2.29
C PHE A 87 9.12 23.20 -3.45
N THR A 88 9.62 22.26 -4.23
CA THR A 88 10.33 22.54 -5.48
C THR A 88 9.61 21.87 -6.63
N THR A 89 9.51 22.54 -7.76
CA THR A 89 9.07 21.94 -9.02
C THR A 89 10.25 21.22 -9.67
N SER A 90 10.00 20.14 -10.39
CA SER A 90 10.98 19.47 -11.24
C SER A 90 10.96 20.05 -12.66
N ASN A 91 11.19 19.23 -13.69
CA ASN A 91 11.00 19.58 -15.09
C ASN A 91 9.53 19.58 -15.57
N LEU A 92 8.55 19.46 -14.66
CA LEU A 92 7.10 19.50 -14.97
C LEU A 92 6.66 18.41 -15.97
N GLY A 93 7.38 17.28 -16.03
CA GLY A 93 7.15 16.20 -16.99
C GLY A 93 7.68 16.47 -18.40
N HIS A 94 8.40 17.58 -18.61
CA HIS A 94 9.01 17.93 -19.88
C HIS A 94 10.48 17.54 -19.92
N PHE A 95 10.79 16.46 -20.63
CA PHE A 95 12.16 16.00 -20.83
C PHE A 95 12.71 16.48 -22.17
N SER A 96 13.94 17.02 -22.15
CA SER A 96 14.73 17.34 -23.34
C SER A 96 15.54 16.14 -23.83
N GLY A 97 15.90 15.25 -22.91
CA GLY A 97 16.54 13.97 -23.19
C GLY A 97 15.65 13.01 -23.97
N ARG A 98 16.28 11.97 -24.50
CA ARG A 98 15.67 10.86 -25.22
C ARG A 98 15.85 9.58 -24.42
N TRP A 99 14.95 8.64 -24.61
CA TRP A 99 15.14 7.30 -24.07
C TRP A 99 16.37 6.63 -24.67
N VAL A 100 17.22 6.09 -23.80
CA VAL A 100 18.45 5.37 -24.18
C VAL A 100 18.49 4.00 -23.52
N SER A 101 18.92 2.98 -24.26
CA SER A 101 19.03 1.59 -23.81
C SER A 101 20.36 0.96 -24.23
N GLY A 102 20.64 -0.25 -23.72
CA GLY A 102 21.76 -1.07 -24.17
C GLY A 102 21.52 -1.84 -25.48
N GLY A 103 20.29 -1.82 -26.03
CA GLY A 103 19.96 -2.42 -27.33
C GLY A 103 20.05 -3.95 -27.42
N HIS A 104 19.76 -4.67 -26.34
CA HIS A 104 19.88 -6.12 -26.22
C HIS A 104 18.52 -6.83 -26.08
N HIS A 105 17.90 -7.18 -27.21
CA HIS A 105 16.61 -7.87 -27.24
C HIS A 105 16.80 -9.38 -27.46
N PHE A 106 16.23 -10.20 -26.57
CA PHE A 106 16.16 -11.63 -26.83
C PHE A 106 14.97 -11.95 -27.73
N THR A 107 15.26 -12.63 -28.84
CA THR A 107 14.25 -13.13 -29.78
C THR A 107 13.64 -14.47 -29.35
N ASN A 108 14.21 -15.14 -28.34
CA ASN A 108 13.72 -16.40 -27.81
C ASN A 108 13.64 -16.35 -26.28
N ASP A 109 12.46 -16.69 -25.76
CA ASP A 109 12.09 -16.66 -24.35
C ASP A 109 13.03 -17.44 -23.44
N ILE A 110 13.63 -18.53 -23.93
CA ILE A 110 14.56 -19.34 -23.13
C ILE A 110 15.77 -18.54 -22.63
N HIS A 111 16.17 -17.49 -23.34
CA HIS A 111 17.33 -16.68 -22.97
C HIS A 111 17.08 -15.80 -21.75
N TYR A 112 15.82 -15.49 -21.41
CA TYR A 112 15.50 -14.77 -20.18
C TYR A 112 15.79 -15.58 -18.91
N TYR A 113 16.07 -16.88 -19.02
CA TYR A 113 16.41 -17.75 -17.88
C TYR A 113 17.89 -18.15 -17.82
N ARG A 114 18.67 -17.93 -18.90
CA ARG A 114 20.06 -18.45 -19.05
C ARG A 114 21.15 -17.52 -18.53
N GLY A 115 20.78 -16.36 -17.96
CA GLY A 115 21.69 -15.32 -17.48
C GLY A 115 21.90 -14.22 -18.53
N LYS A 116 21.70 -12.97 -18.11
CA LYS A 116 21.96 -11.74 -18.87
C LYS A 116 22.54 -10.73 -17.91
N ARG A 117 23.69 -10.15 -18.27
CA ARG A 117 24.28 -9.09 -17.47
C ARG A 117 23.40 -7.84 -17.50
N ASN A 118 23.24 -7.21 -16.34
CA ASN A 118 22.50 -5.95 -16.22
C ASN A 118 23.24 -4.82 -16.97
N VAL A 119 22.58 -3.68 -17.20
CA VAL A 119 23.14 -2.59 -18.01
C VAL A 119 23.60 -1.46 -17.11
N VAL A 120 24.83 -0.98 -17.30
CA VAL A 120 25.35 0.21 -16.64
C VAL A 120 25.60 1.29 -17.67
N MET A 121 25.00 2.46 -17.49
CA MET A 121 25.11 3.60 -18.39
C MET A 121 25.92 4.72 -17.76
N ARG A 122 26.57 5.53 -18.59
CA ARG A 122 27.30 6.72 -18.14
C ARG A 122 27.15 7.93 -19.03
N LYS A 123 27.32 9.10 -18.41
CA LYS A 123 27.63 10.37 -19.05
C LYS A 123 28.78 11.04 -18.31
N THR A 124 29.79 11.47 -19.06
CA THR A 124 30.85 12.33 -18.52
C THR A 124 30.51 13.79 -18.81
N ILE A 125 30.66 14.64 -17.80
CA ILE A 125 30.40 16.08 -17.90
C ILE A 125 31.65 16.83 -17.43
N TYR A 126 32.07 17.83 -18.20
CA TYR A 126 33.17 18.72 -17.85
C TYR A 126 32.61 20.10 -17.49
N LEU A 127 32.95 20.59 -16.31
CA LEU A 127 32.45 21.83 -15.70
C LEU A 127 33.60 22.55 -15.00
N ASP A 128 34.03 23.67 -15.55
CA ASP A 128 35.09 24.52 -14.96
C ASP A 128 34.52 25.73 -14.18
N GLU A 129 33.19 25.86 -14.15
CA GLU A 129 32.48 27.00 -13.55
C GLU A 129 31.79 26.61 -12.24
N ASP A 130 31.56 27.60 -11.37
CA ASP A 130 30.85 27.40 -10.10
C ASP A 130 29.33 27.28 -10.32
N LEU A 131 28.74 26.24 -9.73
CA LEU A 131 27.30 25.98 -9.79
C LEU A 131 26.55 26.65 -8.64
N LEU A 132 25.49 27.38 -8.98
CA LEU A 132 24.49 27.83 -8.01
C LEU A 132 23.59 26.68 -7.59
N ASP A 133 23.05 25.91 -8.54
CA ASP A 133 22.21 24.74 -8.31
C ASP A 133 22.41 23.66 -9.37
N ALA A 134 22.11 22.42 -9.03
CA ALA A 134 22.07 21.31 -9.97
C ALA A 134 21.05 20.25 -9.54
N TYR A 135 20.22 19.82 -10.48
CA TYR A 135 19.20 18.78 -10.29
C TYR A 135 19.28 17.76 -11.41
N ILE A 136 18.85 16.53 -11.14
CA ILE A 136 18.57 15.53 -12.16
C ILE A 136 17.13 15.07 -12.02
N SER A 137 16.36 15.15 -13.11
CA SER A 137 15.08 14.46 -13.25
C SER A 137 15.32 13.18 -14.05
N ILE A 138 14.91 12.02 -13.53
CA ILE A 138 15.30 10.72 -14.09
C ILE A 138 14.24 9.64 -13.84
N VAL A 139 14.12 8.73 -14.80
CA VAL A 139 13.51 7.41 -14.58
C VAL A 139 14.27 6.36 -15.38
N GLY A 140 14.63 5.27 -14.71
CA GLY A 140 15.11 4.04 -15.35
C GLY A 140 14.01 2.99 -15.33
N LEU A 141 13.45 2.65 -16.50
CA LEU A 141 12.42 1.63 -16.61
C LEU A 141 13.02 0.25 -16.35
N GLY A 142 12.35 -0.52 -15.49
CA GLY A 142 12.91 -1.68 -14.81
C GLY A 142 13.12 -1.32 -13.34
N PHE A 143 14.34 -1.44 -12.84
CA PHE A 143 14.80 -0.74 -11.64
C PHE A 143 16.09 0.01 -11.93
N TYR A 144 16.38 1.07 -11.18
CA TYR A 144 17.63 1.82 -11.36
C TYR A 144 18.31 2.26 -10.07
N LYS A 145 19.65 2.33 -10.13
CA LYS A 145 20.50 3.03 -9.15
C LYS A 145 21.32 4.11 -9.86
N LEU A 146 21.30 5.31 -9.32
CA LEU A 146 21.99 6.49 -9.83
C LEU A 146 23.20 6.77 -8.93
N TYR A 147 24.37 6.88 -9.55
CA TYR A 147 25.59 7.30 -8.88
C TYR A 147 26.18 8.52 -9.57
N ILE A 148 26.75 9.45 -8.80
CA ILE A 148 27.50 10.58 -9.32
C ILE A 148 28.85 10.60 -8.61
N ASN A 149 29.93 10.54 -9.40
CA ASN A 149 31.30 10.50 -8.89
C ASN A 149 31.52 9.42 -7.81
N GLY A 150 30.95 8.22 -8.03
CA GLY A 150 31.05 7.07 -7.14
C GLY A 150 30.16 7.11 -5.88
N LYS A 151 29.30 8.12 -5.73
CA LYS A 151 28.35 8.23 -4.62
C LYS A 151 26.93 7.96 -5.09
N GLU A 152 26.20 7.11 -4.37
CA GLU A 152 24.79 6.85 -4.66
C GLU A 152 23.93 8.09 -4.38
N VAL A 153 23.05 8.41 -5.33
CA VAL A 153 22.13 9.55 -5.29
C VAL A 153 20.68 9.09 -5.19
N THR A 154 20.36 7.89 -5.69
CA THR A 154 19.02 7.31 -5.60
C THR A 154 18.54 7.31 -4.16
N ARG A 155 17.29 7.77 -3.94
CA ARG A 155 16.65 7.72 -2.63
C ARG A 155 15.61 6.61 -2.61
N GLY A 156 16.04 5.41 -2.25
CA GLY A 156 15.19 4.24 -2.08
C GLY A 156 15.66 3.03 -2.89
N GLU A 157 15.15 1.88 -2.52
CA GLU A 157 15.44 0.59 -3.14
C GLU A 157 14.38 0.23 -4.18
N LEU A 158 14.71 -0.68 -5.10
CA LEU A 158 13.79 -1.14 -6.17
C LEU A 158 13.14 0.05 -6.89
N ASN A 159 13.91 1.11 -7.14
CA ASN A 159 13.35 2.38 -7.53
C ASN A 159 12.87 2.35 -8.99
N THR A 160 11.56 2.45 -9.12
CA THR A 160 10.70 2.81 -10.26
C THR A 160 9.31 2.37 -9.85
N ASP A 161 8.37 3.32 -9.74
CA ASP A 161 7.02 3.00 -9.29
C ASP A 161 6.33 2.10 -10.33
N TRP A 162 5.77 0.98 -9.90
CA TRP A 162 5.15 0.04 -10.83
C TRP A 162 3.79 0.57 -11.31
N THR A 163 3.65 0.76 -12.62
CA THR A 163 2.46 1.29 -13.29
C THR A 163 2.21 0.59 -14.62
N ASN A 164 1.06 0.89 -15.25
CA ASN A 164 0.92 0.66 -16.69
C ASN A 164 1.75 1.69 -17.46
N TYR A 165 2.96 1.31 -17.85
CA TYR A 165 3.92 2.18 -18.52
C TYR A 165 3.44 2.73 -19.89
N ALA A 166 2.40 2.17 -20.51
CA ALA A 166 1.78 2.76 -21.70
C ALA A 166 0.87 3.96 -21.41
N LYS A 167 0.54 4.22 -20.13
CA LYS A 167 -0.36 5.30 -19.71
C LYS A 167 0.33 6.33 -18.85
N ILE A 168 1.12 5.87 -17.87
CA ILE A 168 1.78 6.75 -16.92
C ILE A 168 3.13 6.16 -16.49
N ILE A 169 4.12 7.03 -16.37
CA ILE A 169 5.46 6.68 -15.90
C ILE A 169 5.85 7.71 -14.85
N TYR A 170 6.19 7.25 -13.66
CA TYR A 170 6.65 8.14 -12.60
C TYR A 170 8.16 8.34 -12.68
N TYR A 171 8.62 9.59 -12.61
CA TYR A 171 10.04 9.95 -12.53
C TYR A 171 10.38 10.61 -11.20
N ASP A 172 11.67 10.59 -10.84
CA ASP A 172 12.18 11.21 -9.62
C ASP A 172 13.03 12.42 -9.95
N THR A 173 13.18 13.33 -8.98
CA THR A 173 14.10 14.46 -9.10
C THR A 173 14.98 14.57 -7.86
N TYR A 174 16.30 14.64 -8.09
CA TYR A 174 17.30 14.73 -7.02
C TYR A 174 18.10 16.02 -7.13
N ASN A 175 18.41 16.64 -5.98
CA ASN A 175 19.42 17.70 -5.91
C ASN A 175 20.80 17.05 -5.99
N ILE A 176 21.52 17.30 -7.08
CA ILE A 176 22.82 16.69 -7.35
C ILE A 176 24.00 17.63 -7.09
N LYS A 177 23.76 18.91 -6.80
CA LYS A 177 24.83 19.88 -6.53
C LYS A 177 25.90 19.36 -5.54
N PRO A 178 25.54 18.71 -4.41
CA PRO A 178 26.53 18.20 -3.45
C PRO A 178 27.43 17.06 -3.97
N PHE A 179 27.11 16.49 -5.14
CA PHE A 179 27.81 15.36 -5.75
C PHE A 179 28.70 15.78 -6.93
N ILE A 180 28.59 17.03 -7.39
CA ILE A 180 29.37 17.56 -8.51
C ILE A 180 30.75 18.03 -8.04
N ASN A 181 31.78 17.63 -8.80
CA ASN A 181 33.18 18.01 -8.67
C ASN A 181 33.60 18.92 -9.84
N GLN A 182 34.76 19.58 -9.73
CA GLN A 182 35.41 20.26 -10.84
C GLN A 182 36.77 19.59 -11.16
N PRO A 183 37.18 19.50 -12.44
CA PRO A 183 36.41 19.84 -13.63
C PRO A 183 35.55 18.68 -14.14
N LYS A 184 35.83 17.44 -13.73
CA LYS A 184 35.27 16.24 -14.35
C LYS A 184 34.24 15.57 -13.45
N ASN A 185 33.11 15.22 -14.05
CA ASN A 185 32.01 14.52 -13.41
C ASN A 185 31.61 13.28 -14.19
N GLU A 186 31.30 12.21 -13.48
CA GLU A 186 30.73 11.00 -14.05
C GLU A 186 29.37 10.73 -13.40
N VAL A 187 28.34 10.63 -14.25
CA VAL A 187 26.98 10.22 -13.88
C VAL A 187 26.81 8.79 -14.37
N ILE A 188 26.50 7.87 -13.47
CA ILE A 188 26.29 6.45 -13.74
C ILE A 188 24.84 6.09 -13.40
N VAL A 189 24.18 5.36 -14.30
CA VAL A 189 22.86 4.76 -14.06
C VAL A 189 22.98 3.25 -14.27
N GLU A 190 22.87 2.49 -13.20
CA GLU A 190 22.77 1.03 -13.25
C GLU A 190 21.30 0.63 -13.37
N LEU A 191 20.98 -0.23 -14.32
CA LEU A 191 19.63 -0.65 -14.70
C LEU A 191 19.47 -2.15 -14.58
N ALA A 192 18.30 -2.58 -14.12
CA ALA A 192 17.88 -3.97 -14.00
C ALA A 192 16.49 -4.18 -14.61
N ASP A 193 16.09 -5.44 -14.81
CA ASP A 193 14.88 -5.84 -15.54
C ASP A 193 13.59 -5.37 -14.86
N GLY A 194 13.51 -5.53 -13.53
CA GLY A 194 12.35 -5.14 -12.72
C GLY A 194 11.01 -5.59 -13.30
N TRP A 195 9.98 -4.76 -13.16
CA TRP A 195 8.66 -5.01 -13.75
C TRP A 195 8.53 -4.61 -15.22
N PHE A 196 9.51 -3.89 -15.78
CA PHE A 196 9.47 -3.46 -17.19
C PHE A 196 9.94 -4.56 -18.14
N ASN A 197 10.86 -5.42 -17.70
CA ASN A 197 11.34 -6.56 -18.49
C ASN A 197 11.16 -7.90 -17.75
N PRO A 198 9.93 -8.27 -17.34
CA PRO A 198 9.72 -9.51 -16.60
C PRO A 198 10.08 -10.74 -17.47
N ALA A 199 10.53 -11.81 -16.85
CA ALA A 199 10.74 -13.09 -17.55
C ALA A 199 9.41 -13.63 -18.12
N PRO A 200 9.43 -14.45 -19.19
CA PRO A 200 8.25 -15.10 -19.79
C PRO A 200 7.70 -16.25 -18.91
N LEU A 201 7.63 -16.04 -17.59
CA LEU A 201 7.22 -17.05 -16.62
C LEU A 201 5.70 -17.19 -16.65
N LYS A 202 5.22 -18.41 -16.92
CA LYS A 202 3.80 -18.71 -17.03
C LYS A 202 3.20 -19.02 -15.66
N LEU A 203 2.78 -17.97 -14.97
CA LEU A 203 2.15 -18.07 -13.65
C LEU A 203 0.84 -18.86 -13.74
N PHE A 204 0.63 -19.76 -12.79
CA PHE A 204 -0.53 -20.66 -12.72
C PHE A 204 -0.71 -21.55 -13.95
N GLY A 205 0.35 -21.73 -14.75
CA GLY A 205 0.28 -22.39 -16.06
C GLY A 205 -0.54 -21.63 -17.10
N LYS A 206 -0.95 -20.39 -16.80
CA LYS A 206 -1.90 -19.62 -17.60
C LYS A 206 -1.41 -18.22 -18.00
N TYR A 207 -0.92 -17.43 -17.06
CA TYR A 207 -0.69 -15.99 -17.27
C TYR A 207 0.79 -15.69 -17.46
N ASN A 208 1.14 -15.11 -18.61
CA ASN A 208 2.48 -14.62 -18.90
C ASN A 208 2.45 -13.09 -18.91
N LEU A 209 3.26 -12.47 -18.04
CA LEU A 209 3.22 -11.02 -17.84
C LEU A 209 3.61 -10.25 -19.10
N ARG A 210 4.49 -10.84 -19.92
CA ARG A 210 4.96 -10.24 -21.18
C ARG A 210 3.88 -10.15 -22.24
N GLU A 211 2.79 -10.91 -22.11
CA GLU A 211 1.66 -10.87 -23.04
C GLU A 211 0.64 -9.77 -22.69
N THR A 212 0.69 -9.22 -21.47
CA THR A 212 -0.31 -8.24 -21.01
C THR A 212 0.30 -6.89 -20.64
N LEU A 213 1.46 -6.87 -19.98
CA LEU A 213 2.11 -5.63 -19.56
C LEU A 213 2.74 -4.89 -20.75
N THR A 214 2.86 -3.58 -20.59
CA THR A 214 3.76 -2.79 -21.43
C THR A 214 5.18 -3.06 -20.98
N ILE A 215 5.92 -3.79 -21.81
CA ILE A 215 7.28 -4.26 -21.49
C ILE A 215 8.31 -3.74 -22.48
N GLY A 216 9.57 -3.79 -22.08
CA GLY A 216 10.70 -3.48 -22.93
C GLY A 216 12.00 -3.78 -22.19
N GLU A 217 13.13 -3.54 -22.85
CA GLU A 217 14.42 -3.63 -22.16
C GLU A 217 14.64 -2.47 -21.20
N PRO A 218 15.44 -2.65 -20.15
CA PRO A 218 15.81 -1.55 -19.27
C PRO A 218 16.40 -0.38 -20.05
N GLN A 219 15.85 0.79 -19.78
CA GLN A 219 16.16 2.03 -20.49
C GLN A 219 15.98 3.23 -19.56
N VAL A 220 16.68 4.32 -19.84
CA VAL A 220 16.65 5.53 -19.02
C VAL A 220 16.29 6.75 -19.86
N ILE A 221 15.56 7.67 -19.25
CA ILE A 221 15.48 9.05 -19.67
C ILE A 221 15.88 9.94 -18.51
N ALA A 222 16.73 10.94 -18.78
CA ALA A 222 17.24 11.84 -17.76
C ALA A 222 17.47 13.24 -18.32
N ASP A 223 17.19 14.25 -17.50
CA ASP A 223 17.59 15.64 -17.72
C ASP A 223 18.39 16.13 -16.52
N ILE A 224 19.62 16.56 -16.77
CA ILE A 224 20.49 17.18 -15.77
C ILE A 224 20.42 18.69 -15.95
N TYR A 225 19.75 19.36 -15.02
CA TYR A 225 19.65 20.81 -14.97
C TYR A 225 20.77 21.41 -14.13
N MET A 226 21.38 22.48 -14.61
CA MET A 226 22.47 23.21 -13.97
C MET A 226 22.23 24.71 -14.07
N ARG A 227 22.41 25.42 -12.94
CA ARG A 227 22.29 26.87 -12.86
C ARG A 227 23.63 27.49 -12.46
N PHE A 228 24.06 28.46 -13.24
CA PHE A 228 25.26 29.28 -13.02
C PHE A 228 24.84 30.72 -12.69
N ALA A 229 25.81 31.60 -12.45
CA ALA A 229 25.54 33.00 -12.13
C ALA A 229 24.85 33.78 -13.26
N ASP A 230 25.11 33.41 -14.52
CA ASP A 230 24.69 34.13 -15.72
C ASP A 230 23.77 33.32 -16.65
N ARG A 231 23.67 31.99 -16.47
CA ARG A 231 22.94 31.09 -17.37
C ARG A 231 22.40 29.83 -16.69
N GLU A 232 21.48 29.17 -17.38
CA GLU A 232 20.99 27.83 -17.07
C GLU A 232 21.33 26.89 -18.23
N MET A 233 21.51 25.60 -17.92
CA MET A 233 21.88 24.57 -18.89
C MET A 233 21.17 23.26 -18.56
N ILE A 234 20.71 22.54 -19.59
CA ILE A 234 20.14 21.20 -19.46
C ILE A 234 20.96 20.24 -20.33
N ILE A 235 21.42 19.14 -19.73
CA ILE A 235 22.08 18.02 -20.42
C ILE A 235 21.14 16.81 -20.34
N GLY A 236 20.54 16.46 -21.48
CA GLY A 236 19.64 15.31 -21.58
C GLY A 236 20.37 13.99 -21.80
N SER A 237 19.66 12.88 -21.59
CA SER A 237 20.02 11.56 -22.13
C SER A 237 19.99 11.60 -23.66
N ASP A 238 21.08 11.21 -24.31
CA ASP A 238 21.26 11.35 -25.76
C ASP A 238 22.23 10.29 -26.32
N ALA A 239 22.55 10.39 -27.61
CA ALA A 239 23.42 9.43 -28.29
C ALA A 239 24.89 9.46 -27.81
N ASP A 240 25.29 10.48 -27.04
CA ASP A 240 26.63 10.61 -26.48
C ASP A 240 26.75 9.88 -25.12
N TRP A 241 25.66 9.32 -24.60
CA TRP A 241 25.73 8.39 -23.48
C TRP A 241 26.37 7.08 -23.91
N GLN A 242 26.99 6.41 -22.95
CA GLN A 242 27.61 5.11 -23.17
C GLN A 242 27.02 4.08 -22.22
N TYR A 243 27.06 2.81 -22.60
CA TYR A 243 26.70 1.70 -21.74
C TYR A 243 27.76 0.60 -21.75
N CYS A 244 27.77 -0.21 -20.70
CA CYS A 244 28.49 -1.48 -20.63
C CYS A 244 27.63 -2.50 -19.87
N GLU A 245 28.11 -3.74 -19.82
CA GLU A 245 27.51 -4.79 -18.99
C GLU A 245 28.00 -4.66 -17.53
N GLY A 246 27.07 -4.74 -16.58
CA GLY A 246 27.33 -4.68 -15.14
C GLY A 246 27.69 -6.02 -14.50
N ALA A 247 27.78 -6.06 -13.17
CA ALA A 247 28.24 -7.25 -12.44
C ALA A 247 27.13 -8.28 -12.17
N TYR A 248 25.86 -7.87 -12.19
CA TYR A 248 24.73 -8.79 -12.01
C TYR A 248 24.55 -9.59 -13.27
N THR A 249 24.83 -10.89 -13.21
CA THR A 249 24.74 -11.83 -14.35
C THR A 249 23.31 -12.35 -14.58
N PHE A 250 22.41 -12.10 -13.63
CA PHE A 250 20.98 -12.36 -13.74
C PHE A 250 20.24 -11.51 -12.70
N ASN A 251 19.05 -11.03 -13.03
CA ASN A 251 18.15 -10.42 -12.07
C ASN A 251 16.71 -10.67 -12.52
N ASN A 252 15.83 -10.99 -11.58
CA ASN A 252 14.43 -11.22 -11.84
C ASN A 252 13.62 -10.97 -10.58
N ILE A 253 12.45 -10.35 -10.74
CA ILE A 253 11.59 -10.03 -9.60
C ILE A 253 11.15 -11.27 -8.82
N TYR A 254 10.97 -12.43 -9.46
CA TYR A 254 10.53 -13.67 -8.81
C TYR A 254 11.67 -14.65 -8.49
N LEU A 255 12.62 -14.78 -9.42
CA LEU A 255 13.63 -15.84 -9.39
C LEU A 255 14.96 -15.42 -8.74
N GLY A 256 15.01 -14.19 -8.21
CA GLY A 256 16.16 -13.61 -7.53
C GLY A 256 17.25 -13.06 -8.45
N GLU A 257 18.45 -12.90 -7.91
CA GLU A 257 19.58 -12.27 -8.61
C GLU A 257 20.88 -13.06 -8.48
N ARG A 258 21.74 -12.92 -9.49
CA ARG A 258 23.06 -13.54 -9.52
C ARG A 258 24.13 -12.49 -9.74
N LEU A 259 25.18 -12.51 -8.94
CA LEU A 259 26.25 -11.51 -8.95
C LEU A 259 27.62 -12.17 -9.14
N ASP A 260 28.46 -11.61 -10.00
CA ASP A 260 29.88 -11.98 -10.03
C ASP A 260 30.72 -10.86 -9.38
N MET A 261 31.19 -11.09 -8.15
CA MET A 261 31.92 -10.07 -7.40
C MET A 261 33.32 -9.79 -7.97
N LYS A 262 33.85 -10.68 -8.82
CA LYS A 262 35.15 -10.47 -9.48
C LYS A 262 35.08 -9.39 -10.57
N LEU A 263 33.87 -9.01 -10.99
CA LEU A 263 33.65 -7.93 -11.95
C LEU A 263 33.75 -6.54 -11.32
N PHE A 264 33.99 -6.43 -10.01
CA PHE A 264 34.27 -5.17 -9.33
C PHE A 264 35.77 -4.96 -9.07
N ARG A 265 36.21 -3.70 -9.02
CA ARG A 265 37.57 -3.31 -8.67
C ARG A 265 37.70 -3.21 -7.15
N GLY A 266 38.57 -4.06 -6.59
CA GLY A 266 38.83 -4.06 -5.15
C GLY A 266 37.55 -4.36 -4.38
N ASP A 267 37.39 -3.75 -3.20
CA ASP A 267 36.23 -4.01 -2.34
C ASP A 267 34.97 -3.19 -2.67
N ASN A 268 35.06 -2.24 -3.62
CA ASN A 268 33.97 -1.33 -3.97
C ASN A 268 32.99 -1.97 -4.97
N THR A 269 31.76 -2.26 -4.55
CA THR A 269 30.68 -2.85 -5.37
C THR A 269 30.02 -1.87 -6.34
N THR A 270 30.61 -0.69 -6.56
CA THR A 270 30.13 0.29 -7.55
C THR A 270 31.15 0.57 -8.67
N ASP A 271 32.40 0.10 -8.54
CA ASP A 271 33.46 0.36 -9.53
C ASP A 271 33.73 -0.91 -10.35
N LEU A 272 33.23 -0.95 -11.58
CA LEU A 272 33.42 -2.10 -12.47
C LEU A 272 34.88 -2.28 -12.90
N LEU A 273 35.34 -3.53 -12.93
CA LEU A 273 36.65 -3.89 -13.42
C LEU A 273 36.68 -3.92 -14.96
N MET A 274 37.50 -3.04 -15.56
CA MET A 274 37.75 -2.96 -17.00
C MET A 274 36.47 -2.92 -17.89
N PRO A 275 35.55 -1.97 -17.66
CA PRO A 275 34.31 -1.88 -18.44
C PRO A 275 34.56 -1.55 -19.91
N ASP A 276 33.88 -2.29 -20.81
CA ASP A 276 33.88 -2.08 -22.26
C ASP A 276 32.71 -1.16 -22.66
N TRP A 277 32.98 0.15 -22.70
CA TRP A 277 31.95 1.17 -22.97
C TRP A 277 31.61 1.29 -24.45
N LYS A 278 30.33 1.12 -24.77
CA LYS A 278 29.74 1.21 -26.10
C LYS A 278 28.73 2.36 -26.16
N ASN A 279 28.41 2.83 -27.37
CA ASN A 279 27.38 3.85 -27.52
C ASN A 279 25.99 3.27 -27.22
N VAL A 280 25.15 4.04 -26.55
CA VAL A 280 23.75 3.65 -26.29
C VAL A 280 22.94 3.56 -27.58
N VAL A 281 21.80 2.86 -27.50
CA VAL A 281 20.77 2.85 -28.54
C VAL A 281 19.66 3.84 -28.16
N LEU A 282 19.29 4.71 -29.08
CA LEU A 282 18.12 5.58 -28.91
C LEU A 282 16.84 4.78 -29.11
N SER A 283 15.85 5.00 -28.25
CA SER A 283 14.51 4.43 -28.39
C SER A 283 13.44 5.53 -28.28
N ASN A 284 12.20 5.19 -28.64
CA ASN A 284 11.07 6.08 -28.40
C ASN A 284 10.52 5.96 -26.96
N GLY A 285 10.97 4.98 -26.19
CA GLY A 285 10.37 4.59 -24.91
C GLY A 285 8.90 4.16 -25.02
N PRO A 286 8.25 3.84 -23.89
CA PRO A 286 6.80 3.64 -23.85
C PRO A 286 6.04 4.98 -23.91
N GLU A 287 4.76 4.90 -24.29
CA GLU A 287 3.90 6.08 -24.56
C GLU A 287 3.38 6.79 -23.28
N GLY A 288 3.64 6.23 -22.10
CA GLY A 288 3.09 6.75 -20.86
C GLY A 288 3.52 8.18 -20.58
N ARG A 289 2.59 8.99 -20.06
CA ARG A 289 2.89 10.36 -19.65
C ARG A 289 3.85 10.35 -18.47
N LEU A 290 4.92 11.14 -18.56
CA LEU A 290 5.88 11.34 -17.48
C LEU A 290 5.29 12.28 -16.42
N VAL A 291 5.26 11.81 -15.17
CA VAL A 291 4.72 12.54 -14.01
C VAL A 291 5.70 12.39 -12.85
N SER A 292 5.96 13.43 -12.06
CA SER A 292 6.81 13.25 -10.87
C SER A 292 6.15 12.28 -9.90
N SER A 293 6.94 11.33 -9.39
CA SER A 293 6.53 10.49 -8.28
C SER A 293 6.21 11.37 -7.07
N PHE A 294 5.18 10.98 -6.34
CA PHE A 294 4.71 11.68 -5.13
C PHE A 294 4.41 10.72 -3.99
N ILE A 295 4.69 9.43 -4.16
CA ILE A 295 4.57 8.43 -3.10
C ILE A 295 5.89 8.33 -2.34
N PRO A 296 5.87 7.94 -1.05
CA PRO A 296 7.09 7.55 -0.36
C PRO A 296 7.80 6.42 -1.10
N LYS A 297 9.14 6.44 -1.09
CA LYS A 297 9.94 5.42 -1.75
C LYS A 297 10.11 4.18 -0.90
N ILE A 298 10.45 3.08 -1.55
CA ILE A 298 10.77 1.81 -0.90
C ILE A 298 12.13 1.97 -0.21
N ASN A 299 12.28 1.49 1.04
CA ASN A 299 13.54 1.56 1.77
C ASN A 299 13.61 0.47 2.85
N HIS A 300 14.80 0.30 3.44
CA HIS A 300 15.04 -0.57 4.59
C HIS A 300 14.44 0.06 5.86
N THR A 301 13.59 -0.69 6.58
CA THR A 301 12.91 -0.17 7.78
C THR A 301 13.21 -0.95 9.06
N LEU A 302 13.57 -2.22 8.93
CA LEU A 302 13.91 -3.11 10.05
C LEU A 302 15.05 -4.04 9.62
N SER A 303 15.94 -4.36 10.55
CA SER A 303 16.97 -5.38 10.39
C SER A 303 16.82 -6.44 11.48
N LEU A 304 16.84 -7.71 11.09
CA LEU A 304 16.80 -8.88 11.96
C LEU A 304 18.10 -9.67 11.80
N GLY A 305 18.81 -9.90 12.89
CA GLY A 305 19.94 -10.83 12.90
C GLY A 305 19.47 -12.29 12.93
N ALA A 306 20.40 -13.23 12.71
CA ALA A 306 20.13 -14.65 12.91
C ALA A 306 19.68 -14.91 14.36
N GLU A 307 18.49 -15.47 14.54
CA GLU A 307 17.99 -15.93 15.85
C GLU A 307 18.50 -17.36 16.12
N HIS A 308 18.42 -18.23 15.11
CA HIS A 308 18.97 -19.58 15.16
C HIS A 308 19.68 -19.94 13.86
N ILE A 309 20.70 -20.81 13.95
CA ILE A 309 21.39 -21.40 12.80
C ILE A 309 21.37 -22.91 12.96
N HIS A 310 20.80 -23.61 11.97
CA HIS A 310 20.73 -25.05 11.88
C HIS A 310 21.72 -25.56 10.84
N VAL A 311 22.77 -26.24 11.28
CA VAL A 311 23.78 -26.82 10.38
C VAL A 311 23.23 -28.10 9.75
N VAL A 312 23.13 -28.12 8.43
CA VAL A 312 22.67 -29.29 7.65
C VAL A 312 23.88 -30.21 7.39
N ASP A 313 24.98 -29.64 6.89
CA ASP A 313 26.26 -30.31 6.69
C ASP A 313 27.43 -29.31 6.74
N GLU A 314 28.64 -29.72 6.32
CA GLU A 314 29.85 -28.87 6.38
C GLU A 314 29.76 -27.61 5.51
N GLU A 315 28.99 -27.61 4.43
CA GLU A 315 28.89 -26.51 3.47
C GLU A 315 27.47 -25.95 3.32
N THR A 316 26.53 -26.40 4.16
CA THR A 316 25.12 -25.98 4.13
C THR A 316 24.55 -25.76 5.53
N PHE A 317 23.86 -24.65 5.73
CA PHE A 317 23.12 -24.35 6.95
C PHE A 317 21.90 -23.46 6.69
N ILE A 318 20.91 -23.55 7.57
CA ILE A 318 19.67 -22.78 7.53
C ILE A 318 19.70 -21.75 8.66
N ILE A 319 19.44 -20.49 8.32
CA ILE A 319 19.28 -19.39 9.27
C ILE A 319 17.80 -19.14 9.49
N ASP A 320 17.37 -19.07 10.75
CA ASP A 320 16.06 -18.56 11.17
C ASP A 320 16.23 -17.13 11.70
N PHE A 321 15.51 -16.17 11.11
CA PHE A 321 15.48 -14.76 11.54
C PHE A 321 14.39 -14.43 12.56
N GLY A 322 13.59 -15.42 12.99
CA GLY A 322 12.54 -15.27 14.00
C GLY A 322 11.22 -14.70 13.50
N ALA A 323 11.25 -13.97 12.39
CA ALA A 323 10.08 -13.33 11.81
C ALA A 323 10.15 -13.30 10.28
N ILE A 324 8.98 -13.34 9.65
CA ILE A 324 8.85 -13.19 8.20
C ILE A 324 9.00 -11.71 7.85
N VAL A 325 9.96 -11.42 6.98
CA VAL A 325 10.10 -10.13 6.30
C VAL A 325 9.88 -10.31 4.82
N THR A 326 9.34 -9.30 4.16
CA THR A 326 9.56 -9.13 2.72
C THR A 326 10.68 -8.12 2.55
N GLY A 327 11.76 -8.52 1.90
CA GLY A 327 12.91 -7.65 1.71
C GLY A 327 14.18 -8.36 1.25
N PHE A 328 15.30 -7.92 1.80
CA PHE A 328 16.66 -8.21 1.33
C PHE A 328 17.44 -9.02 2.37
N ILE A 329 18.47 -9.71 1.92
CA ILE A 329 19.54 -10.19 2.79
C ILE A 329 20.72 -9.20 2.75
N ASP A 330 21.37 -8.96 3.89
CA ASP A 330 22.68 -8.31 3.98
C ASP A 330 23.67 -9.33 4.58
N LEU A 331 24.59 -9.81 3.74
CA LEU A 331 25.46 -10.94 4.01
C LEU A 331 26.92 -10.56 3.79
N SER A 332 27.75 -10.74 4.81
CA SER A 332 29.20 -10.61 4.71
C SER A 332 29.88 -11.94 4.99
N ILE A 333 30.79 -12.36 4.12
CA ILE A 333 31.52 -13.64 4.24
C ILE A 333 33.00 -13.49 3.91
N THR A 334 33.81 -14.45 4.36
CA THR A 334 35.19 -14.63 3.94
C THR A 334 35.30 -15.88 3.08
N ALA A 335 35.64 -15.71 1.80
CA ALA A 335 35.57 -16.78 0.81
C ALA A 335 36.86 -16.94 -0.01
N SER A 336 37.02 -18.11 -0.60
CA SER A 336 38.05 -18.35 -1.61
C SER A 336 37.62 -17.78 -2.96
N GLU A 337 38.60 -17.49 -3.82
CA GLU A 337 38.31 -17.04 -5.19
C GLU A 337 37.53 -18.12 -5.97
N ASN A 338 36.49 -17.73 -6.70
CA ASN A 338 35.57 -18.62 -7.41
C ASN A 338 34.74 -19.56 -6.52
N GLN A 339 34.73 -19.33 -5.20
CA GLN A 339 33.76 -19.99 -4.34
C GLN A 339 32.36 -19.45 -4.68
N ARG A 340 31.42 -20.36 -4.93
CA ARG A 340 30.05 -20.02 -5.29
C ARG A 340 29.14 -20.20 -4.09
N VAL A 341 28.36 -19.17 -3.77
CA VAL A 341 27.40 -19.19 -2.67
C VAL A 341 25.99 -19.12 -3.24
N GLU A 342 25.10 -19.98 -2.75
CA GLU A 342 23.68 -19.98 -3.11
C GLU A 342 22.82 -19.74 -1.87
N LEU A 343 21.75 -18.98 -2.05
CA LEU A 343 20.76 -18.66 -1.03
C LEU A 343 19.39 -19.13 -1.50
N LEU A 344 18.72 -19.95 -0.70
CA LEU A 344 17.33 -20.35 -0.91
C LEU A 344 16.46 -19.79 0.22
N TYR A 345 15.42 -19.06 -0.16
CA TYR A 345 14.53 -18.36 0.76
C TYR A 345 13.23 -19.13 1.01
N SER A 346 12.74 -19.09 2.25
CA SER A 346 11.47 -19.70 2.62
C SER A 346 10.77 -18.96 3.77
N GLU A 347 9.43 -18.99 3.76
CA GLU A 347 8.61 -18.54 4.89
C GLU A 347 8.43 -19.63 5.96
N ASP A 348 8.66 -20.90 5.62
CA ASP A 348 8.39 -22.04 6.49
C ASP A 348 9.42 -23.17 6.34
N VAL A 349 9.44 -24.07 7.32
CA VAL A 349 10.21 -25.32 7.31
C VAL A 349 9.31 -26.51 7.58
N ASP A 350 9.71 -27.70 7.16
CA ASP A 350 8.98 -28.93 7.43
C ASP A 350 9.36 -29.56 8.79
N GLU A 351 8.86 -30.76 9.07
CA GLU A 351 9.12 -31.48 10.32
C GLU A 351 10.57 -31.96 10.49
N ASN A 352 11.34 -32.05 9.40
CA ASN A 352 12.76 -32.37 9.39
C ASN A 352 13.64 -31.11 9.39
N TYR A 353 13.04 -29.93 9.50
CA TYR A 353 13.71 -28.63 9.41
C TYR A 353 14.28 -28.34 8.01
N GLU A 354 13.74 -28.97 6.95
CA GLU A 354 14.04 -28.61 5.57
C GLU A 354 13.17 -27.44 5.11
N LEU A 355 13.66 -26.61 4.18
CA LEU A 355 12.90 -25.46 3.69
C LEU A 355 11.66 -25.88 2.90
N ASN A 356 10.49 -25.34 3.27
CA ASN A 356 9.25 -25.50 2.51
C ASN A 356 8.91 -24.24 1.71
N THR A 357 9.29 -24.21 0.43
CA THR A 357 9.18 -23.04 -0.44
C THR A 357 7.80 -22.83 -1.08
N ASP A 358 6.83 -23.70 -0.80
CA ASP A 358 5.56 -23.76 -1.53
C ASP A 358 4.66 -22.52 -1.37
N SER A 359 4.79 -21.77 -0.27
CA SER A 359 4.04 -20.52 -0.05
C SER A 359 4.58 -19.35 -0.89
N THR A 360 5.82 -19.46 -1.39
CA THR A 360 6.54 -18.40 -2.10
C THR A 360 6.80 -18.69 -3.59
N LEU A 361 6.48 -19.88 -4.09
CA LEU A 361 6.68 -20.29 -5.50
C LEU A 361 5.92 -19.40 -6.47
N ALA A 362 6.64 -18.67 -7.33
CA ALA A 362 6.04 -17.72 -8.25
C ALA A 362 4.92 -18.35 -9.10
N GLY A 363 3.67 -17.90 -8.90
CA GLY A 363 2.49 -18.44 -9.59
C GLY A 363 2.33 -19.97 -9.49
N PHE A 364 2.80 -20.60 -8.42
CA PHE A 364 2.84 -22.05 -8.22
C PHE A 364 3.70 -22.84 -9.23
N VAL A 365 4.56 -22.20 -10.01
CA VAL A 365 5.41 -22.91 -10.98
C VAL A 365 6.29 -23.95 -10.28
N GLY A 366 6.11 -25.22 -10.66
CA GLY A 366 6.77 -26.38 -10.07
C GLY A 366 6.08 -26.99 -8.86
N LYS A 367 4.94 -26.45 -8.45
CA LYS A 367 4.13 -27.01 -7.36
C LYS A 367 3.22 -28.12 -7.86
N GLN A 368 3.13 -29.18 -7.08
CA GLN A 368 2.10 -30.19 -7.25
C GLN A 368 0.81 -29.73 -6.57
N VAL A 369 -0.16 -29.25 -7.36
CA VAL A 369 -1.43 -28.70 -6.82
C VAL A 369 -2.50 -29.76 -6.58
N THR A 370 -2.34 -30.92 -7.21
CA THR A 370 -3.11 -32.16 -6.99
C THR A 370 -2.26 -33.35 -7.45
N GLU A 371 -2.63 -34.56 -7.06
CA GLU A 371 -1.93 -35.79 -7.44
C GLU A 371 -1.67 -35.85 -8.96
N GLY A 372 -0.40 -36.00 -9.36
CA GLY A 372 0.03 -36.05 -10.76
C GLY A 372 0.02 -34.73 -11.54
N VAL A 373 -0.39 -33.60 -10.95
CA VAL A 373 -0.49 -32.31 -11.65
C VAL A 373 0.50 -31.30 -11.08
N ILE A 374 1.57 -31.05 -11.84
CA ILE A 374 2.58 -30.02 -11.57
C ILE A 374 2.31 -28.83 -12.48
N ILE A 375 2.34 -27.62 -11.94
CA ILE A 375 2.17 -26.39 -12.72
C ILE A 375 3.48 -26.08 -13.47
N ASP A 376 3.43 -26.11 -14.80
CA ASP A 376 4.56 -25.77 -15.66
C ASP A 376 4.71 -24.25 -15.83
N GLY A 377 5.97 -23.77 -15.83
CA GLY A 377 6.31 -22.36 -15.96
C GLY A 377 6.46 -21.84 -17.38
N GLY A 378 6.22 -22.68 -18.40
CA GLY A 378 6.46 -22.39 -19.79
C GLY A 378 7.88 -22.77 -20.25
N ILE A 379 8.14 -22.56 -21.54
CA ILE A 379 9.38 -22.99 -22.20
C ILE A 379 10.59 -22.29 -21.56
N GLY A 380 11.53 -23.10 -21.06
CA GLY A 380 12.79 -22.61 -20.49
C GLY A 380 12.72 -22.18 -19.02
N ALA A 381 11.51 -22.10 -18.43
CA ALA A 381 11.33 -21.80 -17.03
C ALA A 381 11.99 -22.87 -16.13
N PRO A 382 12.40 -22.51 -14.90
CA PRO A 382 12.91 -23.49 -13.96
C PRO A 382 11.83 -24.50 -13.57
N ALA A 383 12.24 -25.72 -13.21
CA ALA A 383 11.32 -26.77 -12.77
C ALA A 383 10.49 -26.35 -11.55
N ARG A 384 11.09 -25.55 -10.64
CA ARG A 384 10.42 -24.84 -9.54
C ARG A 384 10.88 -23.39 -9.54
N ALA A 385 9.92 -22.46 -9.55
CA ALA A 385 10.21 -21.02 -9.52
C ALA A 385 10.46 -20.54 -8.09
N GLU A 386 11.56 -21.03 -7.51
CA GLU A 386 12.00 -20.71 -6.15
C GLU A 386 12.69 -19.35 -6.09
N GLN A 387 12.55 -18.69 -4.96
CA GLN A 387 13.27 -17.46 -4.63
C GLN A 387 14.71 -17.84 -4.30
N LYS A 388 15.66 -17.49 -5.19
CA LYS A 388 17.07 -17.88 -5.07
C LYS A 388 18.01 -16.76 -5.48
N ASP A 389 19.04 -16.53 -4.67
CA ASP A 389 20.17 -15.71 -5.07
C ASP A 389 21.43 -16.54 -5.18
N ALA A 390 22.40 -16.07 -5.95
CA ALA A 390 23.72 -16.67 -5.98
C ALA A 390 24.81 -15.65 -6.25
N PHE A 391 26.01 -15.87 -5.75
CA PHE A 391 27.15 -15.04 -6.13
C PHE A 391 28.47 -15.79 -6.21
N GLU A 392 29.29 -15.36 -7.16
CA GLU A 392 30.67 -15.82 -7.34
C GLU A 392 31.61 -14.91 -6.53
N CYS A 393 32.37 -15.51 -5.63
CA CYS A 393 33.21 -14.77 -4.69
C CYS A 393 34.58 -14.40 -5.29
N ARG A 394 35.11 -13.28 -4.81
CA ARG A 394 36.55 -12.99 -4.84
C ARG A 394 37.24 -13.58 -3.61
N SER A 395 38.56 -13.67 -3.63
CA SER A 395 39.32 -14.04 -2.43
C SER A 395 39.16 -13.00 -1.32
N GLY A 396 38.98 -13.47 -0.08
CA GLY A 396 38.88 -12.61 1.10
C GLY A 396 37.44 -12.18 1.38
N LYS A 397 37.24 -10.91 1.73
CA LYS A 397 35.93 -10.40 2.18
C LYS A 397 35.01 -10.12 0.99
N ASN A 398 33.80 -10.64 1.09
CA ASN A 398 32.71 -10.47 0.14
C ASN A 398 31.49 -9.93 0.89
N HIS A 399 30.80 -8.97 0.28
CA HIS A 399 29.58 -8.36 0.82
C HIS A 399 28.50 -8.42 -0.24
N PHE A 400 27.41 -9.11 0.06
CA PHE A 400 26.23 -9.24 -0.78
C PHE A 400 25.05 -8.58 -0.08
N ILE A 401 24.41 -7.65 -0.78
CA ILE A 401 23.11 -7.12 -0.41
C ILE A 401 22.23 -7.13 -1.65
N ASN A 402 20.96 -7.49 -1.49
CA ASN A 402 20.06 -7.47 -2.64
C ASN A 402 19.93 -6.05 -3.24
N ALA A 403 19.74 -5.96 -4.56
CA ALA A 403 19.57 -4.66 -5.23
C ALA A 403 18.36 -4.58 -6.15
N PHE A 404 18.02 -5.66 -6.85
CA PHE A 404 17.06 -5.63 -7.96
C PHE A 404 15.94 -6.66 -7.85
N THR A 405 15.82 -7.30 -6.69
CA THR A 405 14.79 -8.27 -6.37
C THR A 405 14.44 -8.19 -4.88
N CYS A 406 13.32 -8.79 -4.50
CA CYS A 406 12.83 -8.82 -3.12
C CYS A 406 12.24 -10.18 -2.82
N HIS A 407 12.48 -10.71 -1.63
CA HIS A 407 12.05 -12.06 -1.21
C HIS A 407 11.17 -11.98 0.03
N SER A 408 10.24 -12.92 0.22
CA SER A 408 9.51 -13.06 1.48
C SER A 408 10.01 -14.28 2.21
N PHE A 409 10.57 -14.09 3.39
CA PHE A 409 11.25 -15.16 4.10
C PHE A 409 11.35 -14.91 5.59
N ARG A 410 11.42 -16.02 6.32
CA ARG A 410 11.94 -16.12 7.70
C ARG A 410 13.20 -16.97 7.74
N TYR A 411 13.32 -17.92 6.81
CA TYR A 411 14.41 -18.87 6.75
C TYR A 411 15.21 -18.68 5.47
N VAL A 412 16.53 -18.78 5.58
CA VAL A 412 17.45 -18.80 4.44
C VAL A 412 18.42 -19.95 4.59
N GLN A 413 18.44 -20.83 3.60
CA GLN A 413 19.51 -21.83 3.47
C GLN A 413 20.66 -21.21 2.69
N LEU A 414 21.85 -21.22 3.28
CA LEU A 414 23.10 -20.91 2.58
C LEU A 414 23.82 -22.21 2.25
N SER A 415 24.30 -22.30 1.01
CA SER A 415 25.08 -23.43 0.52
C SER A 415 26.37 -22.95 -0.16
N GLY A 416 27.43 -23.76 -0.08
CA GLY A 416 28.73 -23.51 -0.69
C GLY A 416 29.73 -22.79 0.21
N ILE A 417 29.42 -22.62 1.50
CA ILE A 417 30.30 -22.08 2.54
C ILE A 417 30.08 -22.83 3.86
N ASN A 418 31.12 -22.90 4.70
CA ASN A 418 30.94 -23.34 6.09
C ASN A 418 30.61 -22.17 7.02
N ILE A 419 30.17 -22.47 8.23
CA ILE A 419 29.74 -21.45 9.21
C ILE A 419 30.89 -20.53 9.67
N GLU A 420 32.15 -20.98 9.64
CA GLU A 420 33.31 -20.15 10.02
C GLU A 420 33.60 -19.05 8.99
N GLN A 421 33.11 -19.22 7.76
CA GLN A 421 33.21 -18.21 6.70
C GLN A 421 32.17 -17.09 6.86
N LEU A 422 31.12 -17.29 7.66
CA LEU A 422 30.05 -16.32 7.88
C LEU A 422 30.49 -15.22 8.85
N ASN A 423 30.64 -14.00 8.35
CA ASN A 423 31.03 -12.85 9.19
C ASN A 423 29.83 -12.12 9.78
N ASN A 424 28.79 -11.87 8.97
CA ASN A 424 27.56 -11.20 9.38
C ASN A 424 26.40 -11.58 8.44
N VAL A 425 25.18 -11.62 8.98
CA VAL A 425 23.97 -11.85 8.22
C VAL A 425 22.77 -11.16 8.86
N GLN A 426 22.00 -10.46 8.05
CA GLN A 426 20.77 -9.77 8.47
C GLN A 426 19.68 -9.91 7.41
N ALA A 427 18.44 -10.13 7.86
CA ALA A 427 17.25 -9.96 7.04
C ALA A 427 16.75 -8.52 7.18
N LEU A 428 16.66 -7.81 6.06
CA LEU A 428 16.21 -6.42 6.00
C LEU A 428 14.77 -6.37 5.49
N SER A 429 13.87 -5.74 6.23
CA SER A 429 12.52 -5.46 5.72
C SER A 429 12.57 -4.28 4.76
N VAL A 430 12.07 -4.48 3.54
CA VAL A 430 12.13 -3.50 2.46
C VAL A 430 10.72 -3.28 1.91
N HIS A 431 10.19 -2.09 2.07
CA HIS A 431 8.84 -1.75 1.61
C HIS A 431 8.69 -0.23 1.44
N THR A 432 7.60 0.23 0.82
CA THR A 432 7.26 1.66 0.77
C THR A 432 7.15 2.23 2.18
N VAL A 433 7.94 3.26 2.50
CA VAL A 433 8.04 3.83 3.85
C VAL A 433 6.84 4.74 4.15
N LEU A 434 5.71 4.12 4.49
CA LEU A 434 4.53 4.86 4.94
C LEU A 434 4.74 5.35 6.38
N ARG A 435 4.42 6.62 6.62
CA ARG A 435 4.41 7.18 7.99
C ARG A 435 3.31 6.54 8.80
N GLU A 436 3.61 6.13 10.03
CA GLU A 436 2.58 5.70 10.97
C GLU A 436 1.59 6.83 11.25
N ASN A 437 0.31 6.49 11.18
CA ASN A 437 -0.79 7.44 11.32
C ASN A 437 -1.71 7.05 12.49
N GLY A 438 -1.36 6.01 13.23
CA GLY A 438 -2.01 5.66 14.47
C GLY A 438 -1.22 4.61 15.25
N GLY A 439 -1.41 4.61 16.56
CA GLY A 439 -0.81 3.63 17.47
C GLY A 439 -1.84 3.12 18.46
N PHE A 440 -1.68 1.87 18.84
CA PHE A 440 -2.58 1.16 19.73
C PHE A 440 -1.76 0.31 20.71
N TYR A 441 -2.12 0.37 21.99
CA TYR A 441 -1.54 -0.47 23.02
C TYR A 441 -2.58 -0.73 24.12
N CYS A 442 -2.77 -1.98 24.55
CA CYS A 442 -3.72 -2.33 25.59
C CYS A 442 -3.13 -3.29 26.63
N SER A 443 -3.94 -3.62 27.65
CA SER A 443 -3.52 -4.53 28.72
C SER A 443 -3.45 -6.01 28.32
N ASP A 444 -3.90 -6.40 27.12
CA ASP A 444 -3.83 -7.77 26.62
C ASP A 444 -2.64 -7.94 25.65
N PRO A 445 -1.59 -8.66 26.06
CA PRO A 445 -0.39 -8.87 25.23
C PRO A 445 -0.70 -9.54 23.89
N TYR A 446 -1.71 -10.40 23.82
CA TYR A 446 -2.05 -11.10 22.57
C TYR A 446 -2.73 -10.15 21.57
N ILE A 447 -3.57 -9.23 22.04
CA ILE A 447 -4.16 -8.20 21.18
C ILE A 447 -3.08 -7.23 20.68
N ASN A 448 -2.10 -6.88 21.52
CA ASN A 448 -0.93 -6.11 21.08
C ASN A 448 -0.12 -6.87 20.01
N LYS A 449 0.09 -8.18 20.18
CA LYS A 449 0.74 -9.03 19.15
C LYS A 449 -0.04 -8.99 17.83
N LEU A 450 -1.37 -9.09 17.87
CA LEU A 450 -2.20 -9.00 16.66
C LEU A 450 -2.04 -7.64 15.96
N PHE A 451 -2.01 -6.53 16.70
CA PHE A 451 -1.77 -5.21 16.10
C PHE A 451 -0.44 -5.16 15.33
N GLU A 452 0.65 -5.66 15.91
CA GLU A 452 1.97 -5.73 15.26
C GLU A 452 2.00 -6.70 14.07
N VAL A 453 1.33 -7.85 14.18
CA VAL A 453 1.19 -8.81 13.08
C VAL A 453 0.45 -8.18 11.89
N ALA A 454 -0.66 -7.47 12.13
CA ALA A 454 -1.40 -6.76 11.10
C ALA A 454 -0.51 -5.71 10.41
N LYS A 455 0.22 -4.92 11.21
CA LYS A 455 1.14 -3.89 10.73
C LYS A 455 2.24 -4.49 9.84
N ARG A 456 2.92 -5.54 10.31
CA ARG A 456 4.00 -6.22 9.58
C ARG A 456 3.50 -6.84 8.29
N THR A 457 2.40 -7.60 8.35
CA THR A 457 1.83 -8.28 7.17
C THR A 457 1.43 -7.27 6.09
N LYS A 458 0.87 -6.12 6.47
CA LYS A 458 0.57 -5.04 5.51
C LYS A 458 1.83 -4.49 4.87
N LEU A 459 2.80 -4.04 5.67
CA LEU A 459 4.03 -3.43 5.15
C LEU A 459 4.84 -4.37 4.26
N ASN A 460 4.94 -5.66 4.64
CA ASN A 460 5.54 -6.72 3.83
C ASN A 460 4.95 -6.83 2.41
N ASN A 461 3.75 -6.29 2.17
CA ASN A 461 3.06 -6.39 0.89
C ASN A 461 2.91 -5.03 0.17
N ILE A 462 3.62 -3.97 0.60
CA ILE A 462 3.53 -2.64 -0.04
C ILE A 462 4.85 -2.27 -0.71
N HIS A 463 4.89 -2.39 -2.03
CA HIS A 463 6.06 -2.05 -2.87
C HIS A 463 5.62 -1.19 -4.05
N SER A 464 5.43 0.11 -3.83
CA SER A 464 4.78 1.09 -4.76
C SER A 464 3.31 0.81 -5.11
N VAL A 465 2.82 -0.39 -4.81
CA VAL A 465 1.42 -0.85 -4.90
C VAL A 465 1.06 -1.65 -3.65
N PHE A 466 -0.23 -1.88 -3.40
CA PHE A 466 -0.71 -2.82 -2.39
C PHE A 466 -0.77 -4.23 -2.97
N GLY A 467 0.29 -5.02 -2.82
CA GLY A 467 0.33 -6.42 -3.23
C GLY A 467 -0.49 -7.34 -2.32
N ASP A 468 -0.81 -8.52 -2.82
CA ASP A 468 -1.48 -9.59 -2.09
C ASP A 468 -0.51 -10.40 -1.22
N CYS A 469 0.55 -10.93 -1.84
CA CYS A 469 1.57 -11.78 -1.24
C CYS A 469 2.86 -11.82 -2.09
N ALA A 470 3.88 -12.53 -1.61
CA ALA A 470 5.16 -12.69 -2.33
C ALA A 470 5.10 -13.68 -3.51
N ARG A 471 4.05 -14.49 -3.60
CA ARG A 471 3.85 -15.53 -4.61
C ARG A 471 3.38 -14.96 -5.95
N GLU A 472 2.41 -14.04 -5.90
CA GLU A 472 1.86 -13.36 -7.07
C GLU A 472 2.42 -11.96 -7.20
N ARG A 473 2.44 -11.21 -6.08
CA ARG A 473 2.92 -9.83 -5.95
C ARG A 473 2.04 -8.84 -6.70
N PHE A 474 0.75 -9.13 -6.82
CA PHE A 474 -0.19 -8.35 -7.62
C PHE A 474 -1.11 -7.49 -6.77
N ALA A 475 -1.47 -6.34 -7.32
CA ALA A 475 -2.30 -5.37 -6.64
C ALA A 475 -3.78 -5.62 -6.87
N TYR A 476 -4.32 -6.64 -6.20
CA TYR A 476 -5.72 -7.01 -6.28
C TYR A 476 -6.64 -5.96 -5.64
N GLY A 477 -7.67 -5.53 -6.39
CA GLY A 477 -8.58 -4.49 -5.95
C GLY A 477 -9.44 -4.88 -4.73
N GLY A 478 -9.88 -6.14 -4.65
CA GLY A 478 -10.74 -6.63 -3.57
C GLY A 478 -10.05 -6.62 -2.21
N ASP A 479 -8.78 -6.98 -2.17
CA ASP A 479 -7.94 -6.99 -0.98
C ASP A 479 -7.83 -5.60 -0.36
N ILE A 480 -7.48 -4.60 -1.17
CA ILE A 480 -7.38 -3.24 -0.66
C ILE A 480 -8.76 -2.66 -0.29
N VAL A 481 -9.87 -3.09 -0.91
CA VAL A 481 -11.22 -2.73 -0.46
C VAL A 481 -11.47 -3.27 0.95
N ALA A 482 -11.13 -4.53 1.24
CA ALA A 482 -11.28 -5.10 2.59
C ALA A 482 -10.36 -4.43 3.63
N LEU A 483 -9.23 -3.86 3.18
CA LEU A 483 -8.21 -3.30 4.07
C LEU A 483 -8.27 -1.78 4.23
N ALA A 484 -8.91 -1.03 3.32
CA ALA A 484 -8.72 0.42 3.22
C ALA A 484 -9.01 1.17 4.53
N ARG A 485 -10.13 0.85 5.19
CA ARG A 485 -10.48 1.47 6.49
C ARG A 485 -9.43 1.21 7.55
N SER A 486 -8.95 -0.02 7.65
CA SER A 486 -7.94 -0.39 8.64
C SER A 486 -6.55 0.20 8.32
N GLN A 487 -6.25 0.36 7.03
CA GLN A 487 -4.98 0.90 6.53
C GLN A 487 -4.85 2.40 6.84
N VAL A 488 -5.90 3.21 6.67
CA VAL A 488 -5.84 4.67 6.97
C VAL A 488 -5.65 4.99 8.45
N TYR A 489 -6.11 4.12 9.36
CA TYR A 489 -5.85 4.28 10.79
C TYR A 489 -4.40 3.98 11.15
N GLN A 490 -3.77 2.98 10.52
CA GLN A 490 -2.39 2.59 10.84
C GLN A 490 -1.34 3.45 10.13
N PHE A 491 -1.60 3.87 8.88
CA PHE A 491 -0.59 4.51 8.02
C PHE A 491 -1.14 5.68 7.22
N ASP A 492 -0.30 6.69 6.99
CA ASP A 492 -0.61 7.83 6.14
C ASP A 492 -0.62 7.32 4.71
N SER A 493 -1.83 7.17 4.18
CA SER A 493 -2.09 6.50 2.93
C SER A 493 -2.56 7.46 1.84
N ALA A 494 -2.54 8.79 2.08
CA ALA A 494 -3.09 9.77 1.14
C ALA A 494 -2.45 9.66 -0.26
N ALA A 495 -1.11 9.72 -0.31
CA ALA A 495 -0.37 9.65 -1.56
C ALA A 495 -0.52 8.29 -2.26
N ILE A 496 -0.32 7.18 -1.53
CA ILE A 496 -0.39 5.85 -2.15
C ILE A 496 -1.81 5.48 -2.58
N TYR A 497 -2.86 5.91 -1.87
CA TYR A 497 -4.25 5.73 -2.32
C TYR A 497 -4.55 6.54 -3.57
N LYS A 498 -4.12 7.80 -3.63
CA LYS A 498 -4.25 8.61 -4.85
C LYS A 498 -3.58 7.88 -6.03
N LYS A 499 -2.37 7.37 -5.83
CA LYS A 499 -1.65 6.59 -6.86
C LYS A 499 -2.43 5.33 -7.26
N THR A 500 -2.88 4.51 -6.31
CA THR A 500 -3.68 3.30 -6.59
C THR A 500 -4.98 3.61 -7.35
N ILE A 501 -5.69 4.67 -6.97
CA ILE A 501 -6.89 5.14 -7.70
C ILE A 501 -6.54 5.43 -9.16
N PHE A 502 -5.45 6.15 -9.41
CA PHE A 502 -5.02 6.46 -10.78
C PHE A 502 -4.48 5.25 -11.53
N ASP A 503 -3.84 4.28 -10.87
CA ASP A 503 -3.43 3.02 -11.51
C ASP A 503 -4.66 2.29 -12.08
N PHE A 504 -5.72 2.12 -11.28
CA PHE A 504 -6.97 1.52 -11.75
C PHE A 504 -7.66 2.36 -12.84
N ILE A 505 -7.64 3.70 -12.74
CA ILE A 505 -8.17 4.57 -13.81
C ILE A 505 -7.41 4.36 -15.12
N ASN A 506 -6.07 4.28 -15.06
CA ASN A 506 -5.22 4.08 -16.24
C ASN A 506 -5.42 2.70 -16.88
N ASP A 507 -5.88 1.72 -16.11
CA ASP A 507 -6.19 0.37 -16.58
C ASP A 507 -7.67 0.12 -16.91
N ILE A 508 -8.54 1.12 -16.76
CA ILE A 508 -9.94 1.00 -17.20
C ILE A 508 -10.00 0.51 -18.64
N ARG A 509 -10.76 -0.56 -18.85
CA ARG A 509 -10.89 -1.19 -20.17
C ARG A 509 -11.67 -0.30 -21.14
N PRO A 510 -11.56 -0.51 -22.46
CA PRO A 510 -12.32 0.26 -23.45
C PRO A 510 -13.84 0.29 -23.15
N CYS A 511 -14.42 -0.82 -22.69
CA CYS A 511 -15.82 -0.92 -22.27
C CYS A 511 -16.17 -0.05 -21.04
N GLY A 512 -15.20 0.37 -20.24
CA GLY A 512 -15.40 1.18 -19.03
C GLY A 512 -15.27 0.44 -17.71
N GLY A 513 -15.22 -0.90 -17.73
CA GLY A 513 -15.05 -1.68 -16.52
C GLY A 513 -13.63 -1.62 -15.97
N VAL A 514 -13.54 -1.82 -14.66
CA VAL A 514 -12.29 -1.79 -13.89
C VAL A 514 -11.68 -3.19 -13.87
N THR A 515 -10.35 -3.30 -13.91
CA THR A 515 -9.61 -4.56 -13.90
C THR A 515 -9.58 -5.19 -12.49
N GLU A 516 -9.18 -6.46 -12.39
CA GLU A 516 -9.03 -7.15 -11.10
C GLU A 516 -7.77 -6.69 -10.36
N THR A 517 -6.71 -6.41 -11.13
CA THR A 517 -5.43 -5.87 -10.67
C THR A 517 -5.06 -4.61 -11.44
N ALA A 518 -4.28 -3.72 -10.82
CA ALA A 518 -3.67 -2.56 -11.46
C ALA A 518 -2.22 -2.38 -10.96
N PRO A 519 -1.17 -2.56 -11.80
CA PRO A 519 -1.23 -2.83 -13.25
C PRO A 519 -1.95 -4.12 -13.63
N PHE A 520 -2.65 -4.12 -14.77
CA PHE A 520 -3.42 -5.27 -15.24
C PHE A 520 -2.53 -6.40 -15.74
N MET A 521 -2.67 -7.57 -15.12
CA MET A 521 -1.81 -8.74 -15.35
C MET A 521 -2.46 -9.86 -16.18
N GLY A 522 -3.65 -9.59 -16.73
CA GLY A 522 -4.42 -10.58 -17.50
C GLY A 522 -5.39 -11.41 -16.66
N ILE A 523 -5.34 -11.26 -15.33
CA ILE A 523 -6.21 -11.93 -14.36
C ILE A 523 -7.58 -11.27 -14.37
N LYS A 524 -8.62 -12.09 -14.56
CA LYS A 524 -10.01 -11.69 -14.76
C LYS A 524 -10.98 -12.77 -14.28
N THR A 525 -10.69 -13.32 -13.10
CA THR A 525 -11.39 -14.46 -12.53
C THR A 525 -12.83 -14.05 -12.21
N ASN A 526 -13.81 -14.74 -12.81
CA ASN A 526 -15.24 -14.42 -12.71
C ASN A 526 -15.55 -12.93 -12.99
N GLY A 527 -14.82 -12.29 -13.90
CA GLY A 527 -15.02 -10.89 -14.26
C GLY A 527 -16.23 -10.62 -15.14
N VAL A 528 -16.62 -9.35 -15.26
CA VAL A 528 -17.80 -8.88 -16.02
C VAL A 528 -17.59 -8.94 -17.55
N GLY A 529 -16.56 -9.63 -18.03
CA GLY A 529 -16.15 -9.68 -19.45
C GLY A 529 -15.28 -8.49 -19.86
N GLY A 530 -14.86 -8.44 -21.12
CA GLY A 530 -14.04 -7.33 -21.65
C GLY A 530 -12.71 -7.09 -20.92
N GLU A 531 -12.16 -8.12 -20.27
CA GLU A 531 -10.94 -8.06 -19.45
C GLU A 531 -11.08 -7.26 -18.14
N THR A 532 -12.29 -7.16 -17.63
CA THR A 532 -12.60 -6.52 -16.35
C THR A 532 -12.56 -7.54 -15.20
N GLY A 533 -12.37 -7.04 -13.97
CA GLY A 533 -12.36 -7.87 -12.77
C GLY A 533 -13.75 -8.26 -12.25
N PRO A 534 -13.81 -9.08 -11.19
CA PRO A 534 -15.07 -9.41 -10.51
C PRO A 534 -15.68 -8.19 -9.81
N LEU A 535 -17.01 -8.16 -9.64
CA LEU A 535 -17.74 -7.00 -9.11
C LEU A 535 -17.20 -6.44 -7.79
N GLY A 536 -16.85 -7.32 -6.85
CA GLY A 536 -16.29 -6.93 -5.55
C GLY A 536 -14.88 -6.33 -5.64
N TRP A 537 -14.07 -6.74 -6.63
CA TRP A 537 -12.72 -6.18 -6.85
C TRP A 537 -12.79 -4.85 -7.58
N GLN A 538 -13.77 -4.69 -8.47
CA GLN A 538 -14.01 -3.42 -9.16
C GLN A 538 -14.41 -2.28 -8.21
N LEU A 539 -14.85 -2.57 -6.97
CA LEU A 539 -15.16 -1.55 -5.95
C LEU A 539 -13.95 -0.72 -5.53
N VAL A 540 -12.73 -1.19 -5.78
CA VAL A 540 -11.50 -0.49 -5.43
C VAL A 540 -11.52 0.98 -5.84
N LEU A 541 -12.02 1.27 -7.03
CA LEU A 541 -12.08 2.63 -7.55
C LEU A 541 -13.03 3.52 -6.72
N PRO A 542 -14.37 3.30 -6.71
CA PRO A 542 -15.28 4.15 -5.93
C PRO A 542 -14.99 4.13 -4.43
N TYR A 543 -14.61 2.97 -3.86
CA TYR A 543 -14.42 2.83 -2.43
C TYR A 543 -13.18 3.59 -1.92
N LEU A 544 -12.02 3.46 -2.60
CA LEU A 544 -10.83 4.22 -2.20
C LEU A 544 -11.02 5.73 -2.40
N ILE A 545 -11.73 6.15 -3.44
CA ILE A 545 -12.08 7.56 -3.65
C ILE A 545 -12.87 8.11 -2.44
N ALA A 546 -13.89 7.37 -1.99
CA ALA A 546 -14.71 7.75 -0.85
C ALA A 546 -13.92 7.78 0.47
N ILE A 547 -13.11 6.75 0.74
CA ILE A 547 -12.24 6.70 1.93
C ILE A 547 -11.21 7.85 1.90
N HIS A 548 -10.60 8.11 0.73
CA HIS A 548 -9.64 9.19 0.59
C HIS A 548 -10.29 10.55 0.86
N TYR A 549 -11.48 10.82 0.29
CA TYR A 549 -12.19 12.07 0.55
C TYR A 549 -12.56 12.23 2.04
N ARG A 550 -13.05 11.17 2.67
CA ARG A 550 -13.42 11.17 4.09
C ARG A 550 -12.25 11.51 5.01
N HIS A 551 -11.10 10.87 4.82
CA HIS A 551 -9.96 11.03 5.71
C HIS A 551 -9.06 12.22 5.34
N TYR A 552 -9.00 12.59 4.06
CA TYR A 552 -8.03 13.56 3.53
C TYR A 552 -8.64 14.78 2.82
N GLY A 553 -9.95 14.83 2.59
CA GLY A 553 -10.66 16.03 2.13
C GLY A 553 -10.39 16.47 0.69
N ASN A 554 -9.81 15.63 -0.16
CA ASN A 554 -9.47 15.99 -1.54
C ASN A 554 -10.70 16.02 -2.46
N VAL A 555 -11.38 17.15 -2.53
CA VAL A 555 -12.55 17.34 -3.42
C VAL A 555 -12.17 17.30 -4.90
N ASN A 556 -10.94 17.69 -5.27
CA ASN A 556 -10.51 17.64 -6.68
C ASN A 556 -10.39 16.20 -7.17
N LEU A 557 -9.88 15.30 -6.32
CA LEU A 557 -9.83 13.88 -6.65
C LEU A 557 -11.23 13.30 -6.89
N LEU A 558 -12.26 13.72 -6.13
CA LEU A 558 -13.65 13.34 -6.41
C LEU A 558 -14.09 13.81 -7.80
N ALA A 559 -13.87 15.10 -8.09
CA ALA A 559 -14.31 15.72 -9.34
C ALA A 559 -13.61 15.11 -10.57
N GLU A 560 -12.29 14.91 -10.49
CA GLU A 560 -11.48 14.30 -11.54
C GLU A 560 -11.85 12.82 -11.77
N SER A 561 -12.25 12.11 -10.72
CA SER A 561 -12.57 10.68 -10.81
C SER A 561 -14.01 10.39 -11.24
N LEU A 562 -14.95 11.33 -11.03
CA LEU A 562 -16.37 11.12 -11.30
C LEU A 562 -16.66 10.62 -12.74
N PRO A 563 -16.08 11.17 -13.82
CA PRO A 563 -16.32 10.68 -15.17
C PRO A 563 -15.97 9.19 -15.37
N PHE A 564 -14.93 8.71 -14.69
CA PHE A 564 -14.51 7.31 -14.74
C PHE A 564 -15.49 6.40 -13.98
N LEU A 565 -16.01 6.86 -12.84
CA LEU A 565 -17.07 6.16 -12.11
C LEU A 565 -18.36 6.08 -12.94
N GLU A 566 -18.74 7.15 -13.63
CA GLU A 566 -19.90 7.13 -14.53
C GLU A 566 -19.70 6.12 -15.67
N LYS A 567 -18.48 6.05 -16.24
CA LYS A 567 -18.12 5.06 -17.27
C LYS A 567 -18.17 3.63 -16.74
N GLN A 568 -17.71 3.40 -15.50
CA GLN A 568 -17.80 2.11 -14.84
C GLN A 568 -19.25 1.66 -14.68
N ILE A 569 -20.13 2.52 -14.16
CA ILE A 569 -21.56 2.20 -14.02
C ILE A 569 -22.17 1.85 -15.38
N LEU A 570 -21.89 2.63 -16.42
CA LEU A 570 -22.37 2.31 -17.78
C LEU A 570 -21.87 0.94 -18.27
N SER A 571 -20.63 0.56 -17.92
CA SER A 571 -20.10 -0.77 -18.25
C SER A 571 -20.81 -1.90 -17.53
N LEU A 572 -21.16 -1.73 -16.25
CA LEU A 572 -21.90 -2.73 -15.49
C LEU A 572 -23.34 -2.88 -16.02
N GLU A 573 -23.93 -1.78 -16.50
CA GLU A 573 -25.28 -1.74 -17.08
C GLU A 573 -25.37 -2.35 -18.49
N MET A 574 -24.24 -2.74 -19.11
CA MET A 574 -24.27 -3.48 -20.38
C MET A 574 -24.73 -4.93 -20.21
N ARG A 575 -24.77 -5.43 -18.97
CA ARG A 575 -25.28 -6.77 -18.66
C ARG A 575 -26.61 -6.68 -17.93
N ASP A 576 -27.47 -7.64 -18.20
CA ASP A 576 -28.66 -7.84 -17.40
C ASP A 576 -28.27 -8.26 -15.98
N PHE A 577 -29.05 -7.82 -15.00
CA PHE A 577 -28.75 -8.05 -13.58
C PHE A 577 -28.53 -9.52 -13.24
N ASP A 578 -29.32 -10.44 -13.83
CA ASP A 578 -29.27 -11.87 -13.50
C ASP A 578 -27.95 -12.51 -13.97
N ASP A 579 -27.35 -11.98 -15.03
CA ASP A 579 -26.01 -12.37 -15.51
C ASP A 579 -24.91 -11.65 -14.71
N LEU A 580 -25.10 -10.36 -14.44
CA LEU A 580 -24.15 -9.53 -13.68
C LEU A 580 -23.84 -10.12 -12.30
N VAL A 581 -24.84 -10.63 -11.56
CA VAL A 581 -24.64 -11.19 -10.22
C VAL A 581 -23.85 -12.50 -10.19
N THR A 582 -23.61 -13.13 -11.34
CA THR A 582 -22.73 -14.30 -11.46
C THR A 582 -21.25 -13.91 -11.60
N CYS A 583 -20.95 -12.65 -11.92
CA CYS A 583 -19.62 -12.13 -12.20
C CYS A 583 -18.90 -11.65 -10.91
N CYS A 584 -18.65 -12.56 -9.96
CA CYS A 584 -17.92 -12.24 -8.74
C CYS A 584 -17.20 -13.45 -8.12
N LEU A 585 -16.29 -13.18 -7.17
CA LEU A 585 -15.70 -14.18 -6.27
C LEU A 585 -16.45 -14.26 -4.93
N GLY A 586 -17.34 -13.30 -4.64
CA GLY A 586 -18.09 -13.22 -3.39
C GLY A 586 -17.23 -12.84 -2.19
N ASP A 587 -17.58 -13.37 -1.02
CA ASP A 587 -16.88 -13.19 0.25
C ASP A 587 -15.68 -14.16 0.36
N TRP A 588 -14.66 -13.87 -0.44
CA TRP A 588 -13.46 -14.70 -0.61
C TRP A 588 -12.74 -15.01 0.71
N GLY A 589 -12.21 -16.23 0.82
CA GLY A 589 -11.55 -16.73 2.03
C GLY A 589 -12.50 -17.17 3.15
N SER A 590 -13.82 -17.25 2.90
CA SER A 590 -14.79 -17.76 3.88
C SER A 590 -14.50 -19.20 4.31
N ARG A 591 -14.77 -19.48 5.58
CA ARG A 591 -14.59 -20.81 6.21
C ARG A 591 -15.73 -21.79 5.93
N VAL A 592 -16.86 -21.32 5.40
CA VAL A 592 -18.02 -22.16 5.04
C VAL A 592 -17.75 -22.96 3.76
N HIS A 593 -16.66 -22.63 3.05
CA HIS A 593 -16.24 -23.26 1.81
C HIS A 593 -16.05 -24.79 1.94
N ASP A 594 -16.50 -25.58 0.95
CA ASP A 594 -16.22 -27.02 0.83
C ASP A 594 -14.70 -27.28 0.85
N MET A 595 -14.22 -28.01 1.87
CA MET A 595 -12.80 -28.33 2.06
C MET A 595 -12.16 -29.07 0.87
N ARG A 596 -12.95 -29.53 -0.13
CA ARG A 596 -12.45 -30.24 -1.32
C ARG A 596 -12.30 -29.38 -2.58
N ASN A 597 -12.84 -28.16 -2.64
CA ASN A 597 -12.74 -27.34 -3.86
C ASN A 597 -12.81 -25.82 -3.63
N TYR A 598 -11.82 -25.22 -2.95
CA TYR A 598 -11.70 -23.79 -2.60
C TYR A 598 -12.01 -22.76 -3.72
N LYS A 599 -12.11 -23.20 -4.98
CA LYS A 599 -12.42 -22.37 -6.15
C LYS A 599 -13.92 -22.24 -6.45
N ASN A 600 -14.80 -23.01 -5.80
CA ASN A 600 -16.24 -23.02 -6.07
C ASN A 600 -17.09 -22.96 -4.80
N GLY A 601 -17.43 -21.73 -4.39
CA GLY A 601 -18.59 -21.47 -3.53
C GLY A 601 -18.32 -20.49 -2.38
N SER A 602 -18.25 -19.18 -2.68
CA SER A 602 -18.50 -18.18 -1.64
C SER A 602 -19.92 -18.38 -1.10
N PRO A 603 -20.15 -18.34 0.23
CA PRO A 603 -21.50 -18.27 0.76
C PRO A 603 -22.25 -17.09 0.14
N ALA A 604 -23.53 -17.30 -0.15
CA ALA A 604 -24.43 -16.30 -0.71
C ALA A 604 -23.89 -15.55 -1.95
N LEU A 605 -23.13 -16.23 -2.82
CA LEU A 605 -22.39 -15.59 -3.93
C LEU A 605 -23.25 -14.57 -4.72
N HIS A 606 -24.40 -14.97 -5.26
CA HIS A 606 -25.21 -14.04 -6.06
C HIS A 606 -25.79 -12.87 -5.23
N PHE A 607 -26.11 -13.10 -3.96
CA PHE A 607 -26.60 -12.05 -3.07
C PHE A 607 -25.49 -11.04 -2.74
N THR A 608 -24.29 -11.51 -2.40
CA THR A 608 -23.12 -10.64 -2.16
C THR A 608 -22.73 -9.86 -3.42
N SER A 609 -22.75 -10.50 -4.60
CA SER A 609 -22.58 -9.82 -5.89
C SER A 609 -23.59 -8.71 -6.12
N ALA A 610 -24.87 -8.97 -5.85
CA ALA A 610 -25.92 -7.96 -5.98
C ALA A 610 -25.70 -6.79 -5.01
N CYS A 611 -25.28 -7.07 -3.78
CA CYS A 611 -24.91 -6.06 -2.79
C CYS A 611 -23.71 -5.22 -3.24
N PHE A 612 -22.70 -5.82 -3.88
CA PHE A 612 -21.57 -5.04 -4.42
C PHE A 612 -22.02 -4.10 -5.55
N TYR A 613 -22.89 -4.56 -6.46
CA TYR A 613 -23.45 -3.68 -7.47
C TYR A 613 -24.29 -2.53 -6.87
N TYR A 614 -25.11 -2.85 -5.85
CA TYR A 614 -25.80 -1.84 -5.06
C TYR A 614 -24.82 -0.84 -4.43
N TYR A 615 -23.67 -1.32 -3.92
CA TYR A 615 -22.68 -0.47 -3.30
C TYR A 615 -22.00 0.51 -4.26
N HIS A 616 -21.67 0.05 -5.48
CA HIS A 616 -21.18 0.93 -6.56
C HIS A 616 -22.13 2.12 -6.77
N LEU A 617 -23.44 1.87 -6.81
CA LEU A 617 -24.47 2.90 -7.01
C LEU A 617 -24.61 3.83 -5.79
N LEU A 618 -24.52 3.30 -4.57
CA LEU A 618 -24.55 4.11 -3.35
C LEU A 618 -23.37 5.06 -3.27
N ILE A 619 -22.15 4.58 -3.57
CA ILE A 619 -20.95 5.41 -3.48
C ILE A 619 -20.98 6.53 -4.53
N ILE A 620 -21.29 6.23 -5.79
CA ILE A 620 -21.36 7.27 -6.82
C ILE A 620 -22.48 8.28 -6.55
N ALA A 621 -23.62 7.83 -6.00
CA ALA A 621 -24.67 8.74 -5.55
C ALA A 621 -24.16 9.67 -4.46
N LYS A 622 -23.47 9.15 -3.45
CA LYS A 622 -22.89 9.95 -2.37
C LYS A 622 -21.84 10.95 -2.88
N ILE A 623 -20.97 10.54 -3.80
CA ILE A 623 -19.99 11.42 -4.43
C ILE A 623 -20.68 12.55 -5.21
N CYS A 624 -21.76 12.26 -5.94
CA CYS A 624 -22.53 13.29 -6.64
C CYS A 624 -23.17 14.29 -5.66
N ASP A 625 -23.64 13.83 -4.51
CA ASP A 625 -24.16 14.68 -3.43
C ASP A 625 -23.06 15.57 -2.83
N ASP A 626 -21.89 14.99 -2.52
CA ASP A 626 -20.72 15.74 -2.00
C ASP A 626 -20.21 16.82 -2.97
N LEU A 627 -20.33 16.58 -4.28
CA LEU A 627 -19.98 17.56 -5.32
C LEU A 627 -21.12 18.56 -5.62
N GLY A 628 -22.28 18.43 -4.99
CA GLY A 628 -23.44 19.29 -5.23
C GLY A 628 -24.18 19.02 -6.55
N PHE A 629 -23.92 17.90 -7.23
CA PHE A 629 -24.56 17.51 -8.48
C PHE A 629 -25.91 16.82 -8.25
N LYS A 630 -26.91 17.61 -7.82
CA LYS A 630 -28.24 17.13 -7.41
C LYS A 630 -28.94 16.22 -8.44
N GLU A 631 -28.90 16.54 -9.73
CA GLU A 631 -29.54 15.73 -10.77
C GLU A 631 -28.87 14.35 -10.93
N LYS A 632 -27.53 14.32 -10.89
CA LYS A 632 -26.77 13.07 -10.94
C LYS A 632 -27.00 12.24 -9.68
N TRP A 633 -27.04 12.87 -8.50
CA TRP A 633 -27.41 12.21 -7.26
C TRP A 633 -28.78 11.54 -7.37
N LEU A 634 -29.83 12.28 -7.79
CA LEU A 634 -31.19 11.74 -7.98
C LEU A 634 -31.20 10.54 -8.96
N LYS A 635 -30.43 10.62 -10.06
CA LYS A 635 -30.27 9.51 -11.01
C LYS A 635 -29.69 8.27 -10.34
N TYR A 636 -28.56 8.40 -9.66
CA TYR A 636 -27.85 7.24 -9.11
C TYR A 636 -28.51 6.67 -7.86
N ILE A 637 -29.06 7.51 -6.96
CA ILE A 637 -29.84 7.01 -5.82
C ILE A 637 -31.14 6.35 -6.27
N GLY A 638 -31.78 6.86 -7.33
CA GLY A 638 -32.95 6.22 -7.95
C GLY A 638 -32.62 4.84 -8.52
N LYS A 639 -31.45 4.66 -9.14
CA LYS A 639 -30.95 3.35 -9.57
C LYS A 639 -30.67 2.44 -8.37
N ALA A 640 -29.98 2.94 -7.35
CA ALA A 640 -29.66 2.20 -6.14
C ALA A 640 -30.94 1.66 -5.48
N ASN A 641 -31.98 2.50 -5.34
CA ASN A 641 -33.28 2.09 -4.78
C ASN A 641 -33.95 0.98 -5.60
N LYS A 642 -33.92 1.04 -6.94
CA LYS A 642 -34.45 -0.04 -7.79
C LYS A 642 -33.71 -1.36 -7.58
N ILE A 643 -32.38 -1.30 -7.45
CA ILE A 643 -31.57 -2.49 -7.18
C ILE A 643 -31.84 -3.02 -5.78
N ARG A 644 -32.00 -2.16 -4.77
CA ARG A 644 -32.42 -2.55 -3.42
C ARG A 644 -33.74 -3.34 -3.45
N GLU A 645 -34.77 -2.83 -4.12
CA GLU A 645 -36.05 -3.55 -4.25
C GLU A 645 -35.91 -4.88 -4.97
N LYS A 646 -35.06 -4.96 -6.02
CA LYS A 646 -34.77 -6.23 -6.70
C LYS A 646 -34.05 -7.22 -5.78
N ILE A 647 -33.09 -6.76 -4.97
CA ILE A 647 -32.39 -7.59 -3.98
C ILE A 647 -33.39 -8.14 -2.96
N LEU A 648 -34.25 -7.29 -2.40
CA LEU A 648 -35.29 -7.70 -1.45
C LEU A 648 -36.23 -8.74 -2.06
N SER A 649 -36.67 -8.53 -3.30
CA SER A 649 -37.57 -9.47 -3.98
C SER A 649 -36.95 -10.85 -4.26
N LEU A 650 -35.64 -10.92 -4.53
CA LEU A 650 -34.98 -12.15 -4.95
C LEU A 650 -34.35 -12.94 -3.80
N TYR A 651 -33.80 -12.24 -2.81
CA TYR A 651 -32.95 -12.85 -1.80
C TYR A 651 -33.53 -12.79 -0.40
N LYS A 652 -34.60 -12.04 -0.15
CA LYS A 652 -35.25 -12.05 1.16
C LYS A 652 -36.13 -13.29 1.31
N ASN A 653 -35.92 -14.02 2.40
CA ASN A 653 -36.68 -15.18 2.78
C ASN A 653 -38.01 -14.78 3.44
N THR A 654 -38.94 -15.73 3.53
CA THR A 654 -40.26 -15.53 4.18
C THR A 654 -40.16 -15.21 5.67
N ASP A 655 -39.07 -15.61 6.33
CA ASP A 655 -38.77 -15.33 7.74
C ASP A 655 -38.04 -13.98 7.94
N GLY A 656 -37.81 -13.22 6.87
CA GLY A 656 -37.10 -11.93 6.90
C GLY A 656 -35.58 -12.04 6.82
N SER A 657 -35.00 -13.24 6.88
CA SER A 657 -33.56 -13.47 6.65
C SER A 657 -33.20 -13.38 5.16
N PHE A 658 -31.91 -13.54 4.81
CA PHE A 658 -31.44 -13.38 3.44
C PHE A 658 -30.69 -14.59 2.92
N ALA A 659 -30.87 -14.85 1.62
CA ALA A 659 -30.20 -15.88 0.82
C ALA A 659 -30.07 -17.22 1.57
N ASP A 660 -28.85 -17.69 1.77
CA ASP A 660 -28.53 -18.97 2.38
C ASP A 660 -28.49 -18.98 3.91
N ARG A 661 -28.81 -17.85 4.57
CA ARG A 661 -28.77 -17.69 6.04
C ARG A 661 -27.40 -17.96 6.66
N SER A 662 -26.31 -17.86 5.89
CA SER A 662 -24.95 -17.89 6.41
C SER A 662 -24.62 -16.62 7.21
N GLN A 663 -23.54 -16.64 7.98
CA GLN A 663 -23.03 -15.43 8.65
C GLN A 663 -22.78 -14.31 7.62
N THR A 664 -22.19 -14.63 6.45
CA THR A 664 -22.00 -13.69 5.34
C THR A 664 -23.33 -13.07 4.88
N SER A 665 -24.39 -13.87 4.71
CA SER A 665 -25.73 -13.35 4.35
C SER A 665 -26.24 -12.32 5.35
N PHE A 666 -26.18 -12.62 6.65
CA PHE A 666 -26.62 -11.68 7.69
C PHE A 666 -25.77 -10.43 7.75
N VAL A 667 -24.44 -10.58 7.69
CA VAL A 667 -23.51 -9.44 7.69
C VAL A 667 -23.81 -8.49 6.52
N PHE A 668 -23.95 -9.01 5.30
CA PHE A 668 -24.25 -8.18 4.14
C PHE A 668 -25.64 -7.53 4.25
N ALA A 669 -26.66 -8.27 4.70
CA ALA A 669 -28.00 -7.71 4.87
C ALA A 669 -28.05 -6.55 5.88
N ILE A 670 -27.33 -6.68 7.00
CA ILE A 670 -27.25 -5.64 8.03
C ILE A 670 -26.39 -4.47 7.53
N TYR A 671 -25.23 -4.74 6.91
CA TYR A 671 -24.32 -3.67 6.45
C TYR A 671 -24.97 -2.75 5.41
N PHE A 672 -25.81 -3.31 4.54
CA PHE A 672 -26.50 -2.59 3.46
C PHE A 672 -27.93 -2.14 3.82
N ASP A 673 -28.30 -2.16 5.11
CA ASP A 673 -29.61 -1.72 5.62
C ASP A 673 -30.80 -2.36 4.85
N LEU A 674 -30.69 -3.68 4.60
CA LEU A 674 -31.70 -4.48 3.90
C LEU A 674 -32.71 -5.13 4.86
N CYS A 675 -32.34 -5.30 6.13
CA CYS A 675 -33.19 -5.90 7.16
C CYS A 675 -34.37 -5.01 7.54
N ASP A 676 -35.55 -5.61 7.74
CA ASP A 676 -36.70 -4.90 8.33
C ASP A 676 -36.51 -4.70 9.85
N ASP A 677 -35.98 -5.73 10.50
CA ASP A 677 -35.67 -5.77 11.93
C ASP A 677 -34.19 -6.11 12.12
N ILE A 678 -33.42 -5.06 12.42
CA ILE A 678 -31.98 -5.15 12.62
C ILE A 678 -31.65 -5.94 13.89
N GLU A 679 -32.40 -5.75 14.98
CA GLU A 679 -32.13 -6.44 16.25
C GLU A 679 -32.33 -7.95 16.10
N SER A 680 -33.43 -8.37 15.46
CA SER A 680 -33.69 -9.79 15.17
C SER A 680 -32.60 -10.40 14.27
N SER A 681 -32.21 -9.70 13.21
CA SER A 681 -31.15 -10.15 12.29
C SER A 681 -29.78 -10.25 12.98
N LEU A 682 -29.47 -9.28 13.85
CA LEU A 682 -28.23 -9.25 14.62
C LEU A 682 -28.19 -10.38 15.66
N ASN A 683 -29.29 -10.64 16.36
CA ASN A 683 -29.40 -11.76 17.28
C ASN A 683 -29.21 -13.10 16.56
N ALA A 684 -29.83 -13.28 15.39
CA ALA A 684 -29.63 -14.48 14.57
C ALA A 684 -28.17 -14.67 14.13
N LEU A 685 -27.49 -13.60 13.72
CA LEU A 685 -26.06 -13.63 13.41
C LEU A 685 -25.21 -14.02 14.63
N ILE A 686 -25.49 -13.43 15.79
CA ILE A 686 -24.80 -13.75 17.06
C ILE A 686 -25.01 -15.21 17.43
N ASP A 687 -26.22 -15.74 17.28
CA ASP A 687 -26.54 -17.14 17.57
C ASP A 687 -25.80 -18.10 16.63
N LEU A 688 -25.67 -17.75 15.34
CA LEU A 688 -24.85 -18.52 14.39
C LEU A 688 -23.36 -18.52 14.79
N ILE A 689 -22.83 -17.36 15.20
CA ILE A 689 -21.43 -17.26 15.65
C ILE A 689 -21.21 -18.10 16.91
N LYS A 690 -22.12 -18.02 17.89
CA LYS A 690 -22.06 -18.84 19.11
C LYS A 690 -22.17 -20.34 18.83
N LYS A 691 -23.03 -20.73 17.88
CA LYS A 691 -23.16 -22.13 17.42
C LYS A 691 -21.86 -22.64 16.80
N GLU A 692 -21.13 -21.77 16.11
CA GLU A 692 -19.79 -22.00 15.60
C GLU A 692 -18.69 -21.72 16.65
N GLN A 693 -19.00 -21.80 17.95
CA GLN A 693 -18.04 -21.61 19.05
C GLN A 693 -17.28 -20.27 18.97
N ASN A 694 -18.01 -19.20 18.68
CA ASN A 694 -17.51 -17.84 18.48
C ASN A 694 -16.62 -17.65 17.24
N VAL A 695 -16.66 -18.59 16.28
CA VAL A 695 -15.96 -18.45 15.00
C VAL A 695 -16.75 -17.56 14.04
N ILE A 696 -16.12 -16.48 13.57
CA ILE A 696 -16.62 -15.74 12.40
C ILE A 696 -16.19 -16.49 11.14
N THR A 697 -17.16 -16.97 10.37
CA THR A 697 -16.93 -17.80 9.17
C THR A 697 -16.89 -17.00 7.87
N CYS A 698 -17.16 -15.70 7.94
CA CYS A 698 -17.09 -14.78 6.81
C CYS A 698 -15.69 -14.73 6.17
N GLY A 699 -15.65 -14.39 4.89
CA GLY A 699 -14.46 -14.01 4.14
C GLY A 699 -14.02 -12.58 4.40
N ILE A 700 -13.23 -12.01 3.49
CA ILE A 700 -12.54 -10.73 3.71
C ILE A 700 -13.50 -9.54 3.86
N PHE A 701 -14.54 -9.48 3.04
CA PHE A 701 -15.50 -8.38 3.06
C PHE A 701 -16.43 -8.54 4.26
N GLY A 702 -16.94 -9.75 4.46
CA GLY A 702 -17.83 -10.05 5.57
C GLY A 702 -17.14 -9.87 6.93
N GLN A 703 -15.85 -10.20 7.08
CA GLN A 703 -15.13 -9.90 8.32
C GLN A 703 -14.96 -8.39 8.51
N SER A 704 -14.53 -7.65 7.48
CA SER A 704 -14.42 -6.18 7.57
C SER A 704 -15.75 -5.54 7.99
N PHE A 705 -16.86 -5.96 7.38
CA PHE A 705 -18.18 -5.42 7.70
C PHE A 705 -18.69 -5.87 9.07
N ALA A 706 -18.43 -7.11 9.48
CA ALA A 706 -18.80 -7.61 10.81
C ALA A 706 -18.15 -6.79 11.94
N TYR A 707 -16.89 -6.41 11.78
CA TYR A 707 -16.19 -5.57 12.76
C TYR A 707 -16.87 -4.21 12.97
N GLU A 708 -17.35 -3.61 11.89
CA GLU A 708 -18.10 -2.35 11.93
C GLU A 708 -19.51 -2.52 12.51
N ILE A 709 -20.22 -3.57 12.11
CA ILE A 709 -21.57 -3.88 12.59
C ILE A 709 -21.56 -4.07 14.10
N PHE A 710 -20.73 -4.98 14.62
CA PHE A 710 -20.72 -5.26 16.05
C PHE A 710 -20.25 -4.06 16.85
N HIS A 711 -19.33 -3.23 16.34
CA HIS A 711 -19.01 -1.97 17.01
C HIS A 711 -20.21 -1.01 17.03
N ARG A 712 -20.84 -0.78 15.87
CA ARG A 712 -21.98 0.13 15.71
C ARG A 712 -23.13 -0.20 16.64
N TYR A 713 -23.41 -1.49 16.82
CA TYR A 713 -24.50 -2.00 17.66
C TYR A 713 -24.06 -2.44 19.07
N GLY A 714 -22.81 -2.19 19.47
CA GLY A 714 -22.36 -2.38 20.86
C GLY A 714 -22.00 -3.81 21.26
N HIS A 715 -21.79 -4.74 20.32
CA HIS A 715 -21.38 -6.13 20.56
C HIS A 715 -19.85 -6.32 20.45
N ASN A 716 -19.08 -5.42 21.06
CA ASN A 716 -17.61 -5.40 20.94
C ASN A 716 -16.93 -6.64 21.56
N GLU A 717 -17.54 -7.20 22.61
CA GLU A 717 -17.06 -8.42 23.28
C GLU A 717 -16.99 -9.61 22.32
N LEU A 718 -17.92 -9.72 21.36
CA LEU A 718 -17.93 -10.82 20.40
C LEU A 718 -16.71 -10.79 19.47
N ILE A 719 -16.25 -9.60 19.08
CA ILE A 719 -15.03 -9.44 18.29
C ILE A 719 -13.82 -9.83 19.13
N LEU A 720 -13.76 -9.37 20.38
CA LEU A 720 -12.65 -9.71 21.27
C LEU A 720 -12.56 -11.22 21.53
N GLU A 721 -13.69 -11.89 21.69
CA GLU A 721 -13.78 -13.35 21.78
C GLU A 721 -13.29 -14.01 20.50
N TRP A 722 -13.80 -13.59 19.33
CA TRP A 722 -13.39 -14.09 18.02
C TRP A 722 -11.86 -14.02 17.80
N LEU A 723 -11.25 -12.86 18.10
CA LEU A 723 -9.80 -12.68 17.94
C LEU A 723 -8.99 -13.68 18.79
N ARG A 724 -9.54 -14.14 19.92
CA ARG A 724 -8.93 -15.08 20.87
C ARG A 724 -9.29 -16.54 20.61
N VAL A 725 -10.16 -16.86 19.66
CA VAL A 725 -10.55 -18.24 19.34
C VAL A 725 -9.34 -19.02 18.83
N GLU A 726 -9.13 -20.23 19.37
CA GLU A 726 -8.03 -21.12 18.98
C GLU A 726 -8.07 -21.50 17.49
N ALA A 727 -9.26 -21.69 16.94
CA ALA A 727 -9.46 -21.99 15.53
C ALA A 727 -9.31 -20.74 14.62
N GLY A 728 -9.17 -19.54 15.17
CA GLY A 728 -9.07 -18.26 14.46
C GLY A 728 -7.62 -17.81 14.26
N PHE A 729 -7.34 -16.53 14.55
CA PHE A 729 -6.00 -15.93 14.36
C PHE A 729 -4.91 -16.64 15.16
N LYS A 730 -5.22 -17.20 16.33
CA LYS A 730 -4.25 -18.01 17.09
C LYS A 730 -3.72 -19.18 16.28
N LYS A 731 -4.56 -19.84 15.47
CA LYS A 731 -4.14 -20.94 14.59
C LYS A 731 -3.16 -20.44 13.52
N MET A 732 -3.41 -19.28 12.93
CA MET A 732 -2.50 -18.66 11.96
C MET A 732 -1.14 -18.34 12.59
N LEU A 733 -1.14 -17.97 13.88
CA LEU A 733 0.04 -17.52 14.64
C LEU A 733 0.72 -18.61 15.48
N LYS A 734 0.41 -19.90 15.23
CA LYS A 734 1.17 -21.02 15.81
C LYS A 734 2.61 -21.05 15.29
N ASN A 735 3.49 -21.76 16.00
CA ASN A 735 4.92 -21.92 15.64
C ASN A 735 5.63 -20.57 15.48
N ASP A 736 5.26 -19.60 16.32
CA ASP A 736 5.82 -18.24 16.33
C ASP A 736 5.68 -17.48 15.01
N ALA A 737 4.68 -17.84 14.19
CA ALA A 737 4.36 -17.07 13.00
C ALA A 737 4.08 -15.60 13.33
N SER A 738 4.63 -14.74 12.48
CA SER A 738 4.74 -13.30 12.73
C SER A 738 3.95 -12.44 11.73
N THR A 739 3.26 -13.10 10.80
CA THR A 739 2.41 -12.56 9.74
C THR A 739 1.09 -13.34 9.68
N LEU A 740 0.09 -12.81 8.99
CA LEU A 740 -1.16 -13.52 8.71
C LEU A 740 -1.02 -14.39 7.45
N LYS A 741 -1.73 -15.53 7.45
CA LYS A 741 -1.82 -16.45 6.30
C LYS A 741 -3.03 -16.10 5.43
N GLU A 742 -3.03 -16.60 4.19
CA GLU A 742 -4.15 -16.44 3.25
C GLU A 742 -5.42 -17.17 3.72
N PHE A 743 -5.29 -18.27 4.47
CA PHE A 743 -6.43 -19.03 5.01
C PHE A 743 -6.27 -19.42 6.49
N PHE A 744 -7.38 -19.51 7.24
CA PHE A 744 -7.40 -20.03 8.62
C PHE A 744 -7.29 -21.58 8.68
N GLY A 745 -7.63 -22.24 7.57
CA GLY A 745 -7.77 -23.69 7.43
C GLY A 745 -6.47 -24.40 7.10
N ASP A 746 -6.55 -25.30 6.12
CA ASP A 746 -5.37 -25.77 5.39
C ASP A 746 -4.85 -24.63 4.51
N ASN A 747 -3.55 -24.39 4.55
CA ASN A 747 -2.88 -23.33 3.78
C ASN A 747 -2.03 -23.92 2.66
N LEU A 748 -2.25 -25.18 2.26
CA LEU A 748 -1.47 -25.89 1.25
C LEU A 748 -1.27 -25.07 -0.02
N ASN A 749 -2.31 -24.35 -0.47
CA ASN A 749 -2.27 -23.47 -1.66
C ASN A 749 -2.40 -21.98 -1.31
N GLY A 750 -1.94 -21.57 -0.13
CA GLY A 750 -2.00 -20.18 0.31
C GLY A 750 -0.63 -19.59 0.68
N SER A 751 -0.56 -18.27 0.73
CA SER A 751 0.60 -17.54 1.27
C SER A 751 0.66 -17.62 2.81
N ASN A 752 1.86 -17.61 3.41
CA ASN A 752 2.03 -17.42 4.86
C ASN A 752 2.14 -15.91 5.25
N ASN A 753 2.06 -15.02 4.27
CA ASN A 753 2.18 -13.58 4.41
C ASN A 753 1.15 -12.87 3.49
N HIS A 754 -0.09 -12.75 3.98
CA HIS A 754 -1.21 -12.20 3.24
C HIS A 754 -2.08 -11.29 4.12
N ALA A 755 -2.25 -10.03 3.76
CA ALA A 755 -2.80 -9.02 4.66
C ALA A 755 -4.33 -9.04 4.79
N MET A 756 -5.05 -9.75 3.92
CA MET A 756 -6.52 -9.65 3.73
C MET A 756 -7.39 -9.77 4.99
N PHE A 757 -6.94 -10.49 6.03
CA PHE A 757 -7.67 -10.65 7.30
C PHE A 757 -7.25 -9.68 8.41
N SER A 758 -6.38 -8.71 8.11
CA SER A 758 -5.91 -7.71 9.09
C SER A 758 -6.89 -6.55 9.31
N SER A 759 -8.09 -6.60 8.74
CA SER A 759 -9.11 -5.56 8.86
C SER A 759 -9.60 -5.34 10.30
N TYR A 760 -9.44 -6.31 11.20
CA TYR A 760 -9.74 -6.14 12.64
C TYR A 760 -8.98 -4.98 13.29
N SER A 761 -7.87 -4.54 12.70
CA SER A 761 -7.13 -3.40 13.23
C SER A 761 -7.95 -2.11 13.23
N SER A 762 -8.92 -1.91 12.32
CA SER A 762 -9.83 -0.75 12.41
C SER A 762 -10.68 -0.78 13.69
N TRP A 763 -11.15 -1.96 14.10
CA TRP A 763 -11.90 -2.13 15.34
C TRP A 763 -11.07 -1.80 16.58
N LEU A 764 -9.76 -2.10 16.57
CA LEU A 764 -8.88 -1.71 17.67
C LEU A 764 -8.88 -0.19 17.87
N PHE A 765 -8.81 0.59 16.79
CA PHE A 765 -8.88 2.05 16.87
C PHE A 765 -10.28 2.56 17.24
N GLN A 766 -11.32 2.04 16.57
CA GLN A 766 -12.68 2.58 16.65
C GLN A 766 -13.43 2.15 17.90
N ALA A 767 -13.23 0.92 18.36
CA ALA A 767 -13.91 0.37 19.52
C ALA A 767 -13.06 0.48 20.79
N LEU A 768 -11.99 -0.30 20.91
CA LEU A 768 -11.17 -0.28 22.13
C LEU A 768 -10.52 1.08 22.35
N GLY A 769 -9.96 1.65 21.29
CA GLY A 769 -9.42 3.01 21.27
C GLY A 769 -10.49 4.10 21.21
N GLY A 770 -11.70 3.78 20.72
CA GLY A 770 -12.81 4.72 20.68
C GLY A 770 -12.72 5.82 19.64
N ILE A 771 -11.78 5.83 18.71
CA ILE A 771 -11.60 6.94 17.74
C ILE A 771 -12.22 6.56 16.40
N THR A 772 -13.32 7.21 16.03
CA THR A 772 -14.00 6.98 14.74
C THR A 772 -14.09 8.27 13.93
N VAL A 773 -13.56 8.24 12.71
CA VAL A 773 -13.88 9.24 11.68
C VAL A 773 -15.27 8.92 11.12
N ALA A 774 -16.21 9.86 11.24
CA ALA A 774 -17.60 9.63 10.87
C ALA A 774 -17.79 9.45 9.36
N GLU A 775 -18.86 8.79 8.94
CA GLU A 775 -19.13 8.48 7.53
C GLU A 775 -19.35 9.75 6.69
N GLU A 776 -19.91 10.80 7.30
CA GLU A 776 -20.15 12.13 6.72
C GLU A 776 -18.96 13.10 6.79
N ALA A 777 -17.82 12.67 7.35
CA ALA A 777 -16.65 13.53 7.51
C ALA A 777 -16.01 13.89 6.16
N VAL A 778 -15.42 15.09 6.09
CA VAL A 778 -14.61 15.57 4.97
C VAL A 778 -13.24 15.99 5.50
N GLY A 779 -12.22 15.20 5.17
CA GLY A 779 -10.89 15.40 5.72
C GLY A 779 -10.85 15.27 7.24
N ALA A 780 -11.53 14.25 7.79
CA ALA A 780 -11.61 13.93 9.21
C ALA A 780 -12.06 15.10 10.10
N ASP A 781 -12.98 15.94 9.62
CA ASP A 781 -13.54 17.08 10.36
C ASP A 781 -14.70 16.70 11.30
N VAL A 782 -15.28 15.50 11.14
CA VAL A 782 -16.31 14.95 12.03
C VAL A 782 -15.79 13.69 12.71
N ILE A 783 -15.68 13.74 14.04
CA ILE A 783 -15.08 12.68 14.87
C ILE A 783 -16.09 12.23 15.95
N LEU A 784 -16.19 10.90 16.13
CA LEU A 784 -16.88 10.28 17.24
C LEU A 784 -15.85 9.63 18.17
N ILE A 785 -15.87 10.01 19.45
CA ILE A 785 -15.13 9.35 20.52
C ILE A 785 -16.08 8.43 21.30
N SER A 786 -15.88 7.11 21.20
CA SER A 786 -16.76 6.10 21.79
C SER A 786 -15.99 4.84 22.23
N PRO A 787 -15.08 4.94 23.23
CA PRO A 787 -14.30 3.81 23.69
C PRO A 787 -15.16 2.70 24.30
N SER A 788 -14.83 1.45 24.00
CA SER A 788 -15.45 0.25 24.57
C SER A 788 -14.70 -0.21 25.81
N PHE A 789 -15.36 -0.10 26.96
CA PHE A 789 -14.82 -0.48 28.27
C PHE A 789 -15.08 -1.96 28.61
N THR A 790 -14.61 -2.87 27.75
CA THR A 790 -14.80 -4.32 27.96
C THR A 790 -14.23 -4.78 29.32
N ASP A 791 -14.81 -5.82 29.90
CA ASP A 791 -14.43 -6.29 31.24
C ASP A 791 -13.05 -6.96 31.30
N THR A 792 -12.57 -7.48 30.16
CA THR A 792 -11.29 -8.22 30.09
C THR A 792 -10.09 -7.34 29.75
N ILE A 793 -10.31 -6.06 29.43
CA ILE A 793 -9.26 -5.08 29.16
C ILE A 793 -9.24 -4.03 30.29
N ASN A 794 -8.06 -3.80 30.84
CA ASN A 794 -7.85 -2.88 31.97
C ASN A 794 -7.38 -1.50 31.52
N PHE A 795 -6.71 -1.39 30.38
CA PHE A 795 -6.36 -0.10 29.80
C PHE A 795 -6.19 -0.19 28.28
N VAL A 796 -6.36 0.94 27.61
CA VAL A 796 -6.02 1.18 26.22
C VAL A 796 -5.35 2.55 26.10
N ASP A 797 -4.27 2.63 25.33
CA ASP A 797 -3.66 3.84 24.82
C ASP A 797 -3.79 3.83 23.29
N CYS A 798 -4.57 4.76 22.75
CA CYS A 798 -4.84 4.86 21.32
C CYS A 798 -4.64 6.29 20.84
N TRP A 799 -4.02 6.44 19.68
CA TRP A 799 -3.93 7.72 18.99
C TRP A 799 -4.05 7.55 17.48
N HIS A 800 -4.56 8.58 16.81
CA HIS A 800 -4.67 8.65 15.36
C HIS A 800 -4.29 10.06 14.89
N GLN A 801 -3.35 10.14 13.96
CA GLN A 801 -2.94 11.37 13.30
C GLN A 801 -3.84 11.61 12.08
N THR A 802 -4.63 12.68 12.10
CA THR A 802 -5.42 13.11 10.94
C THR A 802 -4.75 14.32 10.28
N ILE A 803 -5.26 14.75 9.13
CA ILE A 803 -4.85 16.02 8.52
C ILE A 803 -5.31 17.25 9.33
N ARG A 804 -6.23 17.07 10.29
CA ARG A 804 -6.66 18.12 11.24
C ARG A 804 -5.77 18.18 12.49
N GLY A 805 -5.00 17.13 12.75
CA GLY A 805 -4.14 16.99 13.92
C GLY A 805 -4.30 15.63 14.59
N ARG A 806 -3.56 15.45 15.70
CA ARG A 806 -3.56 14.20 16.46
C ARG A 806 -4.77 14.13 17.38
N ILE A 807 -5.46 13.00 17.34
CA ILE A 807 -6.51 12.61 18.28
C ILE A 807 -5.93 11.53 19.20
N GLU A 808 -6.11 11.68 20.51
CA GLU A 808 -5.71 10.69 21.51
C GLU A 808 -6.92 10.28 22.34
N CYS A 809 -7.07 8.99 22.61
CA CYS A 809 -8.08 8.47 23.51
C CYS A 809 -7.45 7.35 24.34
N ARG A 810 -7.37 7.56 25.64
CA ARG A 810 -6.72 6.67 26.58
C ARG A 810 -7.65 6.42 27.75
N TRP A 811 -7.80 5.16 28.14
CA TRP A 811 -8.58 4.84 29.32
C TRP A 811 -7.90 3.79 30.18
N ARG A 812 -8.15 3.86 31.48
CA ARG A 812 -7.62 2.91 32.47
C ARG A 812 -8.62 2.65 33.58
N ARG A 813 -8.87 1.37 33.84
CA ARG A 813 -9.71 0.87 34.92
C ARG A 813 -8.94 0.87 36.24
N TYR A 814 -9.51 1.48 37.26
CA TYR A 814 -9.05 1.44 38.65
C TYR A 814 -10.13 0.82 39.55
N LYS A 815 -9.82 0.62 40.83
CA LYS A 815 -10.78 0.05 41.80
C LYS A 815 -12.07 0.87 41.98
N LYS A 816 -12.04 2.18 41.68
CA LYS A 816 -13.14 3.13 41.96
C LYS A 816 -13.76 3.75 40.69
N GLY A 817 -13.47 3.21 39.50
CA GLY A 817 -13.97 3.76 38.24
C GLY A 817 -12.98 3.62 37.08
N ILE A 818 -13.31 4.26 35.96
CA ILE A 818 -12.45 4.30 34.75
C ILE A 818 -12.00 5.74 34.51
N GLU A 819 -10.69 5.97 34.47
CA GLU A 819 -10.12 7.24 34.02
C GLU A 819 -10.08 7.25 32.50
N LEU A 820 -10.65 8.29 31.88
CA LEU A 820 -10.64 8.52 30.43
C LEU A 820 -9.98 9.88 30.15
N VAL A 821 -8.97 9.86 29.28
CA VAL A 821 -8.23 11.03 28.81
C VAL A 821 -8.36 11.11 27.30
N ILE A 822 -8.89 12.23 26.80
CA ILE A 822 -9.09 12.48 25.38
C ILE A 822 -8.34 13.75 25.01
N LYS A 823 -7.62 13.74 23.89
CA LYS A 823 -7.12 14.96 23.26
C LYS A 823 -7.64 15.04 21.84
N VAL A 824 -8.14 16.21 21.46
CA VAL A 824 -8.69 16.46 20.12
C VAL A 824 -8.06 17.73 19.54
N PRO A 825 -7.81 17.76 18.22
CA PRO A 825 -7.39 18.99 17.56
C PRO A 825 -8.53 20.01 17.53
N PHE A 826 -8.17 21.29 17.44
CA PHE A 826 -9.13 22.37 17.24
C PHE A 826 -9.61 22.44 15.79
N ASN A 827 -10.70 23.18 15.56
CA ASN A 827 -11.28 23.45 14.23
C ASN A 827 -11.88 22.23 13.53
N LEU A 828 -12.27 21.22 14.30
CA LEU A 828 -13.14 20.18 13.79
C LEU A 828 -14.53 20.79 13.50
N LYS A 829 -15.25 20.23 12.53
CA LYS A 829 -16.66 20.57 12.30
C LYS A 829 -17.52 20.06 13.45
N LYS A 830 -17.19 18.88 13.97
CA LYS A 830 -17.88 18.26 15.11
C LYS A 830 -17.00 17.19 15.75
N CYS A 831 -16.87 17.20 17.06
CA CYS A 831 -16.37 16.06 17.82
C CYS A 831 -17.35 15.70 18.95
N THR A 832 -17.83 14.47 18.98
CA THR A 832 -18.81 14.02 19.95
C THR A 832 -18.24 12.88 20.79
N LEU A 833 -18.34 12.99 22.11
CA LEU A 833 -18.06 11.91 23.05
C LEU A 833 -19.36 11.18 23.38
N LYS A 834 -19.41 9.87 23.09
CA LYS A 834 -20.50 8.96 23.44
C LYS A 834 -20.10 8.12 24.65
N LEU A 835 -20.86 8.23 25.75
CA LEU A 835 -20.61 7.47 26.98
C LEU A 835 -21.86 6.66 27.40
N PRO A 836 -21.71 5.41 27.85
CA PRO A 836 -22.82 4.64 28.40
C PRO A 836 -23.41 5.26 29.68
N LYS A 837 -24.75 5.26 29.81
CA LYS A 837 -25.49 5.79 30.97
C LYS A 837 -25.24 5.04 32.28
N VAL A 838 -24.66 3.84 32.21
CA VAL A 838 -24.32 3.04 33.40
C VAL A 838 -23.21 3.70 34.22
N TYR A 839 -22.40 4.57 33.62
CA TYR A 839 -21.31 5.27 34.31
C TYR A 839 -21.78 6.59 34.95
N GLN A 840 -21.28 6.90 36.14
CA GLN A 840 -21.56 8.14 36.86
C GLN A 840 -20.35 9.07 36.79
N LEU A 841 -20.56 10.29 36.30
CA LEU A 841 -19.47 11.25 36.15
C LEU A 841 -19.15 11.95 37.47
N ASN A 842 -17.86 11.98 37.87
CA ASN A 842 -17.46 12.69 39.08
C ASN A 842 -17.36 14.23 38.93
N LYS A 843 -17.09 14.78 37.71
CA LYS A 843 -17.32 16.18 37.22
C LYS A 843 -16.65 16.51 35.86
N GLN A 844 -17.03 17.68 35.31
CA GLN A 844 -16.43 18.52 34.22
C GLN A 844 -16.61 18.13 32.74
N LEU A 845 -17.71 17.48 32.37
CA LEU A 845 -18.21 17.57 30.98
C LEU A 845 -19.31 18.64 30.88
N PRO A 846 -19.50 19.27 29.71
CA PRO A 846 -20.72 20.05 29.45
C PRO A 846 -21.97 19.19 29.64
N ALA A 847 -23.14 19.82 29.70
CA ALA A 847 -24.39 19.06 29.68
C ALA A 847 -24.45 18.20 28.40
N PRO A 848 -25.00 16.97 28.45
CA PRO A 848 -25.19 16.17 27.26
C PRO A 848 -25.99 16.95 26.22
N ILE A 849 -25.51 16.99 24.98
CA ILE A 849 -26.20 17.60 23.85
C ILE A 849 -27.33 16.70 23.31
N ASP A 850 -27.25 15.39 23.60
CA ASP A 850 -28.24 14.40 23.22
C ASP A 850 -28.17 13.19 24.17
N CYS A 851 -29.23 12.37 24.21
CA CYS A 851 -29.33 11.14 24.99
C CYS A 851 -30.19 10.12 24.25
N ASP A 852 -29.64 8.93 23.98
CA ASP A 852 -30.45 7.77 23.53
C ASP A 852 -30.84 6.89 24.73
N THR A 853 -31.44 5.72 24.51
CA THR A 853 -31.82 4.79 25.61
C THR A 853 -30.65 4.43 26.52
N TYR A 854 -29.45 4.27 25.97
CA TYR A 854 -28.29 3.67 26.62
C TYR A 854 -27.10 4.62 26.81
N HIS A 855 -27.06 5.77 26.14
CA HIS A 855 -25.90 6.66 26.09
C HIS A 855 -26.23 8.14 26.32
N HIS A 856 -25.22 8.85 26.81
CA HIS A 856 -25.12 10.31 26.79
C HIS A 856 -24.13 10.75 25.71
N PHE A 857 -24.44 11.84 25.02
CA PHE A 857 -23.60 12.44 23.99
C PHE A 857 -23.15 13.84 24.42
N TYR A 858 -21.85 14.12 24.34
CA TYR A 858 -21.25 15.38 24.74
C TYR A 858 -20.52 16.02 23.56
N ASP A 859 -20.70 17.33 23.36
CA ASP A 859 -19.88 18.09 22.41
C ASP A 859 -18.51 18.38 23.02
N ILE A 860 -17.46 17.97 22.31
CA ILE A 860 -16.06 18.14 22.72
C ILE A 860 -15.21 18.77 21.60
N THR A 861 -15.84 19.37 20.59
CA THR A 861 -15.22 19.84 19.32
C THR A 861 -13.95 20.67 19.51
N ASP A 862 -13.94 21.59 20.47
CA ASP A 862 -12.78 22.46 20.74
C ASP A 862 -12.32 22.35 22.21
N ALA A 863 -12.50 21.17 22.82
CA ALA A 863 -12.14 20.95 24.21
C ALA A 863 -10.61 20.89 24.44
N GLY A 864 -9.83 20.60 23.40
CA GLY A 864 -8.37 20.41 23.47
C GLY A 864 -7.99 19.14 24.22
N GLU A 865 -8.12 19.15 25.55
CA GLU A 865 -7.90 17.98 26.41
C GLU A 865 -9.06 17.82 27.42
N ILE A 866 -9.56 16.59 27.55
CA ILE A 866 -10.58 16.20 28.52
C ILE A 866 -10.01 15.09 29.38
N LYS A 867 -10.23 15.20 30.69
CA LYS A 867 -9.93 14.15 31.66
C LYS A 867 -11.14 13.93 32.57
N VAL A 868 -11.71 12.73 32.53
CA VAL A 868 -12.90 12.37 33.31
C VAL A 868 -12.71 11.03 34.03
N LEU A 869 -13.36 10.91 35.20
CA LEU A 869 -13.49 9.65 35.92
C LEU A 869 -14.95 9.19 35.83
N LEU A 870 -15.14 8.00 35.26
CA LEU A 870 -16.40 7.29 35.02
C LEU A 870 -16.74 6.31 36.13
#